data_AF-A0A4Y2P5E3-F1
#
_entry.id   AF-A0A4Y2P5E3-F1
#
_cell.length_a   1.000
_cell.length_b   1.000
_cell.length_c   1.000
_cell.angle_alpha   90.00
_cell.angle_beta   90.00
_cell.angle_gamma   90.00
#
_symmetry.space_group_name_H-M   'P 1'
#
loop_
_entity.id
_entity.type
_entity.pdbx_description
1 polymer ?
#
loop_
_entity_poly.entity_id
_entity_poly.type
_entity_poly.pdbx_seq_one_letter_code
_entity_poly.pdbx_strand_id
1 'polypeptide(L)'
;MLSNLVTVCTLYLPPSTSVNDRDLDRLVDELPTPFIIIGDFNGHSPVWGSKNTNTRGRQIEEFVNTHSLCILNNGEDTYFHQRSRTFHSLDLALCTPSLAPYFNFRVGVDLRDSDHFPIFLDRVNVGSNDAQRPIRYLFHRADWTNFTLRALITRNMVEGENLNEVVNLVTKTIISAADASIPKSGLSFPKNRKPWWNKYCTDTNRDQRRAWNVFRRHPTSANQIAFQRAKSIARWARRKSERGHWIKFVSSINSSVTAKDMWENVRRACGIYPEKRISCLRKNGQEVRNISEMVDVLAEAFASICSASNYTEPFLTHKNRMERIKLRFQTTKHLSYNSDLTIFELHTALSVIKHTSPGPDEVTYSMLQHLSEHSLLNILYMFNRIWKEHVFPDCWKHAFIIPIPKPGKDPQDPLNYRPIALTSCMCKLFERIVNVRLVHILEKNEYISPFQSGFRKSRSTIDNLISLETDIRVAFLKRNHLVSIFFDIYKAYDRTWRYGIMKNLYDLGFRGNLPIFVQNFLKQRFFRVRLGNTFSNIFCQEEGVPQGCVLSVTLFVLAINPILSVIPQTVQKNLYVDDLHISCYARNMQLIERQLQTAINNIVEWSNKSGFTISAQKTIGIHFCKRPLHPDPELFLSGVPIRFQDNYKFLGLVFDKRLTFLPHIASLRKRCLRSLNILRTLSNTSWGADRSCLLRVYRSIIRSMIDYGSVVYGSARPSYLKRLDYVHHQALRLSLGAFRTSPIPSLYAEAFEPSLSSRRDKLSLSYYFRILSNDKHPLRGTLLNGNNNRLFNARPSCIPHFGLRMRNILPDTFHGVKVHTTDFCGHPPWMENSISYINPFGNFTKSDSNNSVLISLFNQHRQFYQSYQPVFTDGSKSLNHVGCAFFTNGHIVSYKLHSFTSVFSSEITAVYFALKYIDEHEIRKSILYTDSMSLLESLRSSSTRNPLIKEVKDFYRHLLSKGARILFSWVPSHVGITGNELADKSAKSATEFLTRPLVYADVRSAVNQWCHCQWQEKWNMETNNKLHVIKPVLSHWVTKLNRRCDVVLTRLRIGHTRLTHKYLLFAESPPTCSHCGDILTVKHILTDCVAVDRRRLRYFCSSSFDLSFLLGQIPHFNLFMYLKDIGVFHDI
;
A
#
# COMPACT_ATOMS: atom_id res chain seq x y z
N MET A 1 -21.10 -33.12 17.23
CA MET A 1 -20.89 -34.13 18.28
C MET A 1 -19.70 -35.02 17.87
N LEU A 2 -18.48 -35.03 18.40
CA LEU A 2 -17.82 -34.43 19.56
C LEU A 2 -17.97 -32.92 19.69
N SER A 3 -18.67 -32.48 20.73
CA SER A 3 -18.75 -31.09 21.18
C SER A 3 -17.61 -30.71 22.14
N ASN A 4 -16.73 -31.65 22.49
CA ASN A 4 -15.75 -31.48 23.57
C ASN A 4 -14.33 -31.34 23.02
N LEU A 5 -13.52 -30.50 23.68
CA LEU A 5 -12.07 -30.45 23.51
C LEU A 5 -11.48 -31.83 23.85
N VAL A 6 -10.57 -32.33 23.01
CA VAL A 6 -9.84 -33.58 23.26
C VAL A 6 -8.41 -33.21 23.61
N THR A 7 -7.95 -33.63 24.78
CA THR A 7 -6.54 -33.49 25.16
C THR A 7 -5.71 -34.57 24.47
N VAL A 8 -4.62 -34.19 23.79
CA VAL A 8 -3.67 -35.15 23.22
C VAL A 8 -2.37 -35.02 24.00
N CYS A 9 -2.00 -36.09 24.70
CA CYS A 9 -0.76 -36.21 25.43
C CYS A 9 0.21 -37.08 24.63
N THR A 10 1.45 -36.61 24.44
CA THR A 10 2.52 -37.40 23.85
C THR A 10 3.45 -37.90 24.93
N LEU A 11 3.59 -39.22 25.08
CA LEU A 11 4.40 -39.83 26.12
C LEU A 11 5.64 -40.53 25.51
N TYR A 12 6.79 -40.36 26.14
CA TYR A 12 8.00 -41.09 25.82
C TYR A 12 8.57 -41.70 27.10
N LEU A 13 8.64 -43.03 27.16
CA LEU A 13 9.22 -43.76 28.28
C LEU A 13 10.58 -44.34 27.84
N PRO A 14 11.72 -43.82 28.34
CA PRO A 14 13.03 -44.31 27.94
C PRO A 14 13.24 -45.78 28.33
N PRO A 15 13.87 -46.61 27.47
CA PRO A 15 13.98 -48.06 27.69
C PRO A 15 14.85 -48.45 28.89
N SER A 16 15.78 -47.58 29.31
CA SER A 16 16.74 -47.84 30.39
C SER A 16 16.35 -47.23 31.74
N THR A 17 15.22 -46.53 31.83
CA THR A 17 14.82 -45.79 33.03
C THR A 17 13.66 -46.49 33.73
N SER A 18 13.77 -46.71 35.04
CA SER A 18 12.65 -47.17 35.85
C SER A 18 11.66 -46.02 36.06
N VAL A 19 10.49 -46.11 35.43
CA VAL A 19 9.37 -45.18 35.64
C VAL A 19 8.56 -45.67 36.84
N ASN A 20 8.19 -44.78 37.74
CA ASN A 20 7.37 -45.07 38.92
C ASN A 20 5.87 -45.04 38.55
N ASP A 21 5.09 -46.00 39.05
CA ASP A 21 3.64 -46.08 38.82
C ASP A 21 2.91 -44.81 39.25
N ARG A 22 3.32 -44.23 40.40
CA ARG A 22 2.73 -42.99 40.92
C ARG A 22 2.82 -41.81 39.96
N ASP A 23 3.85 -41.78 39.11
CA ASP A 23 4.03 -40.70 38.12
C ASP A 23 3.11 -40.90 36.90
N LEU A 24 2.83 -42.15 36.53
CA LEU A 24 1.87 -42.48 35.48
C LEU A 24 0.43 -42.22 35.94
N ASP A 25 0.10 -42.58 37.19
CA ASP A 25 -1.22 -42.31 37.79
C ASP A 25 -1.48 -40.80 37.84
N ARG A 26 -0.51 -40.03 38.35
CA ARG A 26 -0.59 -38.57 38.40
C ARG A 26 -0.73 -37.94 37.03
N LEU A 27 -0.09 -38.50 36.00
CA LEU A 27 -0.24 -38.02 34.63
C LEU A 27 -1.70 -38.13 34.16
N VAL A 28 -2.39 -39.22 34.46
CA VAL A 28 -3.81 -39.38 34.09
C VAL A 28 -4.70 -38.44 34.89
N ASP A 29 -4.45 -38.29 36.19
CA ASP A 29 -5.21 -37.38 37.06
C ASP A 29 -5.10 -35.91 36.62
N GLU A 30 -3.96 -35.51 36.05
CA GLU A 30 -3.73 -34.16 35.53
C GLU A 30 -4.33 -33.93 34.12
N LEU A 31 -4.70 -34.98 33.38
CA LEU A 31 -5.18 -34.88 32.01
C LEU A 31 -6.70 -34.60 31.93
N PRO A 32 -7.14 -33.50 31.29
CA PRO A 32 -8.57 -33.24 31.10
C PRO A 32 -9.22 -34.28 30.18
N THR A 33 -10.22 -35.01 30.69
CA THR A 33 -11.03 -35.96 29.91
C THR A 33 -11.99 -35.24 28.95
N PRO A 34 -12.21 -35.72 27.72
CA PRO A 34 -11.64 -36.93 27.14
C PRO A 34 -10.23 -36.71 26.55
N PHE A 35 -9.33 -37.68 26.69
CA PHE A 35 -7.95 -37.56 26.23
C PHE A 35 -7.45 -38.78 25.43
N ILE A 36 -6.37 -38.56 24.69
CA ILE A 36 -5.61 -39.56 23.96
C ILE A 36 -4.15 -39.46 24.40
N ILE A 37 -3.54 -40.59 24.76
CA ILE A 37 -2.10 -40.70 25.04
C ILE A 37 -1.46 -41.46 23.88
N ILE A 38 -0.49 -40.86 23.21
CA ILE A 38 0.24 -41.47 22.10
C ILE A 38 1.75 -41.37 22.30
N GLY A 39 2.52 -42.35 21.84
CA GLY A 39 3.98 -42.21 21.78
C GLY A 39 4.70 -43.53 21.98
N ASP A 40 6.00 -43.45 22.31
CA ASP A 40 6.86 -44.61 22.46
C ASP A 40 7.01 -45.00 23.94
N PHE A 41 6.45 -46.15 24.28
CA PHE A 41 6.35 -46.64 25.64
C PHE A 41 7.44 -47.65 26.00
N ASN A 42 8.21 -48.14 25.01
CA ASN A 42 9.24 -49.18 25.18
C ASN A 42 8.76 -50.42 25.97
N GLY A 43 7.45 -50.69 25.98
CA GLY A 43 6.79 -51.79 26.67
C GLY A 43 6.39 -52.90 25.72
N HIS A 44 6.82 -54.12 25.99
CA HIS A 44 6.44 -55.30 25.23
C HIS A 44 5.28 -56.00 25.92
N SER A 45 4.17 -56.18 25.21
CA SER A 45 3.03 -57.01 25.62
C SER A 45 2.32 -57.63 24.40
N PRO A 46 1.81 -58.88 24.53
CA PRO A 46 0.87 -59.48 23.58
C PRO A 46 -0.39 -58.64 23.33
N VAL A 47 -0.85 -57.85 24.31
CA VAL A 47 -2.10 -57.07 24.23
C VAL A 47 -2.08 -56.08 23.06
N TRP A 48 -0.92 -55.54 22.70
CA TRP A 48 -0.75 -54.61 21.58
C TRP A 48 0.21 -55.12 20.49
N GLY A 49 0.48 -56.43 20.45
CA GLY A 49 1.14 -57.09 19.30
C GLY A 49 2.58 -57.57 19.51
N SER A 50 3.19 -57.39 20.70
CA SER A 50 4.53 -57.96 20.96
C SER A 50 4.48 -59.47 21.24
N LYS A 51 5.55 -60.20 20.88
CA LYS A 51 5.62 -61.66 21.09
C LYS A 51 5.83 -62.10 22.54
N ASN A 52 6.34 -61.21 23.37
CA ASN A 52 6.69 -61.45 24.77
C ASN A 52 6.26 -60.27 25.64
N THR A 53 6.16 -60.50 26.95
CA THR A 53 5.83 -59.46 27.94
C THR A 53 7.09 -59.09 28.72
N ASN A 54 7.52 -57.82 28.70
CA ASN A 54 8.60 -57.33 29.57
C ASN A 54 8.03 -56.62 30.82
N THR A 55 8.89 -56.28 31.78
CA THR A 55 8.49 -55.58 33.02
C THR A 55 7.77 -54.26 32.75
N ARG A 56 8.25 -53.50 31.76
CA ARG A 56 7.62 -52.25 31.27
C ARG A 56 6.23 -52.49 30.70
N GLY A 57 6.05 -53.56 29.93
CA GLY A 57 4.77 -53.94 29.34
C GLY A 57 3.74 -54.34 30.38
N ARG A 58 4.11 -55.14 31.39
CA ARG A 58 3.22 -55.45 32.52
C ARG A 58 2.78 -54.19 33.26
N GLN A 59 3.70 -53.26 33.49
CA GLN A 59 3.42 -51.99 34.12
C GLN A 59 2.39 -51.15 33.32
N ILE A 60 2.52 -51.13 31.99
CA ILE A 60 1.59 -50.40 31.12
C ILE A 60 0.23 -51.12 31.03
N GLU A 61 0.20 -52.46 31.01
CA GLU A 61 -1.05 -53.22 31.10
C GLU A 61 -1.82 -52.89 32.39
N GLU A 62 -1.12 -52.88 33.52
CA GLU A 62 -1.69 -52.51 34.82
C GLU A 62 -2.18 -51.06 34.80
N PHE A 63 -1.37 -50.12 34.30
CA PHE A 63 -1.76 -48.72 34.12
C PHE A 63 -3.03 -48.53 33.27
N VAL A 64 -3.14 -49.26 32.15
CA VAL A 64 -4.32 -49.23 31.27
C VAL A 64 -5.55 -49.76 32.00
N ASN A 65 -5.41 -50.87 32.73
CA ASN A 65 -6.50 -51.48 33.49
C ASN A 65 -6.96 -50.59 34.66
N THR A 66 -6.03 -50.07 35.46
CA THR A 66 -6.31 -49.22 36.63
C THR A 66 -7.11 -47.96 36.24
N HIS A 67 -6.80 -47.35 35.10
CA HIS A 67 -7.47 -46.12 34.62
C HIS A 67 -8.56 -46.37 33.57
N SER A 68 -8.92 -47.64 33.30
CA SER A 68 -9.93 -48.02 32.30
C SER A 68 -9.70 -47.39 30.91
N LEU A 69 -8.45 -47.33 30.47
CA LEU A 69 -8.09 -46.79 29.15
C LEU A 69 -8.36 -47.82 28.04
N CYS A 70 -8.69 -47.34 26.85
CA CYS A 70 -8.83 -48.18 25.66
C CYS A 70 -7.56 -48.13 24.81
N ILE A 71 -7.05 -49.30 24.44
CA ILE A 71 -5.94 -49.43 23.49
C ILE A 71 -6.50 -49.39 22.06
N LEU A 72 -5.97 -48.49 21.23
CA LEU A 72 -6.37 -48.37 19.82
C LEU A 72 -5.51 -49.22 18.88
N ASN A 73 -4.34 -49.69 19.33
CA ASN A 73 -3.44 -50.51 18.54
C ASN A 73 -4.12 -51.81 18.05
N ASN A 74 -3.83 -52.19 16.81
CA ASN A 74 -4.38 -53.38 16.14
C ASN A 74 -3.39 -54.56 16.06
N GLY A 75 -2.28 -54.51 16.82
CA GLY A 75 -1.23 -55.52 16.82
C GLY A 75 -0.19 -55.40 15.70
N GLU A 76 -0.27 -54.38 14.84
CA GLU A 76 0.77 -54.11 13.83
C GLU A 76 2.09 -53.64 14.48
N ASP A 77 3.22 -54.03 13.87
CA ASP A 77 4.56 -53.61 14.32
C ASP A 77 4.79 -52.12 14.07
N THR A 78 5.16 -51.37 15.12
CA THR A 78 5.37 -49.92 15.06
C THR A 78 6.85 -49.53 15.04
N TYR A 79 7.76 -50.45 15.30
CA TYR A 79 9.19 -50.22 15.40
C TYR A 79 10.00 -51.29 14.64
N PHE A 80 11.10 -50.87 14.03
CA PHE A 80 12.08 -51.74 13.39
C PHE A 80 13.46 -51.61 14.05
N HIS A 81 13.89 -52.66 14.76
CA HIS A 81 15.19 -52.68 15.41
C HIS A 81 16.30 -53.00 14.40
N GLN A 82 17.10 -51.99 14.03
CA GLN A 82 18.08 -52.11 12.95
C GLN A 82 19.20 -53.13 13.21
N ARG A 83 19.58 -53.35 14.48
CA ARG A 83 20.67 -54.26 14.85
C ARG A 83 20.26 -55.74 14.78
N SER A 84 19.13 -56.10 15.38
CA SER A 84 18.61 -57.49 15.34
C SER A 84 17.77 -57.80 14.10
N ARG A 85 17.38 -56.77 13.33
CA ARG A 85 16.48 -56.85 12.17
C ARG A 85 15.10 -57.41 12.51
N THR A 86 14.62 -57.16 13.73
CA THR A 86 13.30 -57.58 14.22
C THR A 86 12.32 -56.41 14.26
N PHE A 87 11.04 -56.74 14.19
CA PHE A 87 9.94 -55.80 14.30
C PHE A 87 9.28 -55.93 15.67
N HIS A 88 8.85 -54.80 16.23
CA HIS A 88 8.24 -54.72 17.56
C HIS A 88 7.12 -53.68 17.57
N SER A 89 6.16 -53.82 18.48
CA SER A 89 5.12 -52.83 18.76
C SER A 89 5.44 -52.10 20.05
N LEU A 90 6.16 -50.98 19.94
CA LEU A 90 6.63 -50.15 21.07
C LEU A 90 5.81 -48.86 21.23
N ASP A 91 5.21 -48.41 20.13
CA ASP A 91 4.45 -47.16 20.08
C ASP A 91 2.97 -47.45 20.29
N LEU A 92 2.37 -46.82 21.30
CA LEU A 92 0.98 -47.06 21.68
C LEU A 92 0.13 -45.83 21.46
N ALA A 93 -1.15 -46.09 21.20
CA ALA A 93 -2.22 -45.10 21.22
C ALA A 93 -3.30 -45.57 22.18
N LEU A 94 -3.41 -44.88 23.31
CA LEU A 94 -4.41 -45.10 24.36
C LEU A 94 -5.42 -43.95 24.34
N CYS A 95 -6.67 -44.21 24.67
CA CYS A 95 -7.67 -43.15 24.81
C CYS A 95 -8.67 -43.45 25.92
N THR A 96 -9.35 -42.41 26.39
CA THR A 96 -10.52 -42.59 27.26
C THR A 96 -11.64 -43.32 26.48
N PRO A 97 -12.45 -44.18 27.13
CA PRO A 97 -13.47 -45.00 26.46
C PRO A 97 -14.44 -44.23 25.53
N SER A 98 -14.76 -42.98 25.87
CA SER A 98 -15.62 -42.11 25.06
C SER A 98 -15.07 -41.75 23.68
N LEU A 99 -13.77 -41.93 23.43
CA LEU A 99 -13.12 -41.64 22.15
C LEU A 99 -12.90 -42.86 21.26
N ALA A 100 -12.86 -44.07 21.84
CA ALA A 100 -12.54 -45.31 21.15
C ALA A 100 -13.35 -45.54 19.85
N PRO A 101 -14.69 -45.36 19.79
CA PRO A 101 -15.46 -45.65 18.57
C PRO A 101 -15.24 -44.65 17.42
N TYR A 102 -14.55 -43.53 17.66
CA TYR A 102 -14.39 -42.46 16.66
C TYR A 102 -13.07 -42.54 15.88
N PHE A 103 -12.14 -43.42 16.25
CA PHE A 103 -10.82 -43.49 15.65
C PHE A 103 -10.46 -44.90 15.20
N ASN A 104 -9.87 -45.00 14.00
CA ASN A 104 -9.20 -46.19 13.50
C ASN A 104 -7.69 -46.00 13.58
N PHE A 105 -7.00 -46.97 14.17
CA PHE A 105 -5.55 -47.03 14.17
C PHE A 105 -5.03 -47.72 12.91
N ARG A 106 -3.98 -47.16 12.31
CA ARG A 106 -3.21 -47.82 11.26
C ARG A 106 -1.72 -47.50 11.40
N VAL A 107 -0.88 -48.47 11.09
CA VAL A 107 0.56 -48.24 10.98
C VAL A 107 0.92 -47.95 9.52
N GLY A 108 1.77 -46.94 9.34
CA GLY A 108 2.31 -46.62 8.03
C GLY A 108 3.19 -47.74 7.49
N VAL A 109 3.01 -48.10 6.23
CA VAL A 109 3.79 -49.17 5.56
C VAL A 109 5.27 -48.81 5.29
N ASP A 110 5.69 -47.57 5.58
CA ASP A 110 7.00 -47.01 5.25
C ASP A 110 7.55 -46.22 6.45
N LEU A 111 8.79 -46.51 6.84
CA LEU A 111 9.51 -45.90 7.97
C LEU A 111 9.80 -44.40 7.80
N ARG A 112 9.65 -43.82 6.59
CA ARG A 112 9.76 -42.35 6.36
C ARG A 112 11.01 -41.69 6.94
N ASP A 113 12.16 -42.34 6.78
CA ASP A 113 13.47 -41.90 7.32
C ASP A 113 13.73 -42.21 8.80
N SER A 114 12.76 -42.73 9.55
CA SER A 114 12.86 -43.17 10.96
C SER A 114 13.17 -44.68 11.12
N ASP A 115 13.32 -45.15 12.35
CA ASP A 115 13.27 -46.55 12.82
C ASP A 115 11.90 -46.93 13.40
N HIS A 116 11.06 -45.93 13.73
CA HIS A 116 9.64 -46.11 14.02
C HIS A 116 8.77 -45.90 12.77
N PHE A 117 7.74 -46.72 12.62
CA PHE A 117 6.70 -46.50 11.62
C PHE A 117 5.76 -45.38 12.07
N PRO A 118 5.35 -44.48 11.15
CA PRO A 118 4.39 -43.46 11.50
C PRO A 118 3.03 -44.09 11.79
N ILE A 119 2.47 -43.81 12.96
CA ILE A 119 1.12 -44.20 13.34
C ILE A 119 0.13 -43.14 12.86
N PHE A 120 -1.05 -43.57 12.42
CA PHE A 120 -2.16 -42.69 12.10
C PHE A 120 -3.41 -43.11 12.86
N LEU A 121 -4.06 -42.12 13.47
CA LEU A 121 -5.43 -42.23 14.00
C LEU A 121 -6.36 -41.53 13.02
N ASP A 122 -7.05 -42.31 12.20
CA ASP A 122 -8.01 -41.81 11.23
C ASP A 122 -9.40 -41.70 11.87
N ARG A 123 -10.07 -40.56 11.71
CA ARG A 123 -11.42 -40.39 12.24
C ARG A 123 -12.43 -41.16 11.39
N VAL A 124 -13.27 -41.96 12.05
CA VAL A 124 -14.39 -42.65 11.42
C VAL A 124 -15.54 -41.64 11.22
N ASN A 125 -15.99 -41.46 9.97
CA ASN A 125 -17.06 -40.55 9.53
C ASN A 125 -16.82 -39.02 9.65
N VAL A 126 -16.17 -38.42 8.65
CA VAL A 126 -16.49 -37.05 8.19
C VAL A 126 -16.23 -36.97 6.68
N GLY A 127 -17.29 -36.86 5.87
CA GLY A 127 -17.16 -36.42 4.48
C GLY A 127 -16.51 -35.04 4.46
N SER A 128 -15.35 -34.91 3.82
CA SER A 128 -14.66 -33.63 3.71
C SER A 128 -15.51 -32.68 2.87
N ASN A 129 -16.20 -31.73 3.51
CA ASN A 129 -16.77 -30.56 2.85
C ASN A 129 -15.62 -29.65 2.37
N ASP A 130 -14.98 -30.03 1.26
CA ASP A 130 -14.02 -29.18 0.58
C ASP A 130 -14.77 -27.96 0.05
N ALA A 131 -14.65 -26.84 0.77
CA ALA A 131 -15.29 -25.58 0.41
C ALA A 131 -14.96 -25.20 -1.05
N GLN A 132 -15.97 -25.14 -1.91
CA GLN A 132 -15.83 -24.76 -3.31
C GLN A 132 -15.43 -23.29 -3.45
N ARG A 133 -14.66 -22.96 -4.49
CA ARG A 133 -14.27 -21.58 -4.76
C ARG A 133 -15.40 -20.86 -5.54
N PRO A 134 -15.62 -19.55 -5.30
CA PRO A 134 -16.50 -18.77 -6.17
C PRO A 134 -15.92 -18.67 -7.57
N ILE A 135 -16.80 -18.92 -8.55
CA ILE A 135 -16.53 -18.74 -9.97
C ILE A 135 -16.18 -17.27 -10.23
N ARG A 136 -15.21 -17.00 -11.12
CA ARG A 136 -14.79 -15.65 -11.49
C ARG A 136 -14.46 -15.57 -12.97
N TYR A 137 -14.78 -14.45 -13.60
CA TYR A 137 -14.32 -14.13 -14.96
C TYR A 137 -12.79 -14.02 -15.03
N LEU A 138 -12.22 -14.59 -16.09
CA LEU A 138 -10.80 -14.54 -16.40
C LEU A 138 -10.52 -13.46 -17.44
N PHE A 139 -10.54 -12.20 -17.01
CA PHE A 139 -10.39 -11.02 -17.91
C PHE A 139 -9.12 -11.00 -18.78
N HIS A 140 -8.05 -11.69 -18.37
CA HIS A 140 -6.83 -11.82 -19.19
C HIS A 140 -7.00 -12.72 -20.43
N ARG A 141 -8.11 -13.46 -20.52
CA ARG A 141 -8.52 -14.30 -21.66
C ARG A 141 -9.84 -13.82 -22.26
N ALA A 142 -10.25 -12.59 -21.96
CA ALA A 142 -11.48 -12.03 -22.50
C ALA A 142 -11.29 -11.68 -23.98
N ASP A 143 -12.28 -12.04 -24.79
CA ASP A 143 -12.44 -11.49 -26.14
C ASP A 143 -13.22 -10.17 -26.05
N TRP A 144 -12.49 -9.08 -25.87
CA TRP A 144 -13.11 -7.75 -25.72
C TRP A 144 -13.79 -7.27 -27.01
N THR A 145 -13.31 -7.70 -28.18
CA THR A 145 -13.93 -7.33 -29.47
C THR A 145 -15.32 -7.94 -29.57
N ASN A 146 -15.45 -9.25 -29.32
CA ASN A 146 -16.74 -9.94 -29.30
C ASN A 146 -17.65 -9.41 -28.17
N PHE A 147 -17.08 -9.09 -27.00
CA PHE A 147 -17.82 -8.45 -25.91
C PHE A 147 -18.43 -7.11 -26.35
N THR A 148 -17.64 -6.20 -26.94
CA THR A 148 -18.13 -4.89 -27.38
C THR A 148 -19.21 -5.00 -28.46
N LEU A 149 -19.09 -5.98 -29.38
CA LEU A 149 -20.10 -6.24 -30.41
C LEU A 149 -21.41 -6.79 -29.85
N ARG A 150 -21.39 -7.53 -28.74
CA ARG A 150 -22.58 -8.15 -28.12
C ARG A 150 -23.21 -7.28 -27.04
N ALA A 151 -22.43 -6.48 -26.33
CA ALA A 151 -22.88 -5.61 -25.25
C ALA A 151 -23.51 -4.30 -25.78
N LEU A 152 -24.41 -4.41 -26.76
CA LEU A 152 -25.07 -3.26 -27.39
C LEU A 152 -26.28 -2.83 -26.56
N ILE A 153 -26.15 -1.70 -25.88
CA ILE A 153 -27.26 -1.07 -25.18
C ILE A 153 -27.93 -0.11 -26.17
N THR A 154 -29.18 -0.38 -26.53
CA THR A 154 -29.94 0.44 -27.47
C THR A 154 -30.81 1.47 -26.76
N ARG A 155 -31.29 2.45 -27.52
CA ARG A 155 -32.14 3.52 -27.01
C ARG A 155 -33.47 3.00 -26.44
N ASN A 156 -34.13 2.10 -27.18
CA ASN A 156 -35.40 1.49 -26.77
C ASN A 156 -35.29 0.75 -25.42
N MET A 157 -34.13 0.14 -25.14
CA MET A 157 -33.91 -0.56 -23.86
C MET A 157 -33.90 0.40 -22.66
N VAL A 158 -33.46 1.65 -22.86
CA VAL A 158 -33.31 2.65 -21.79
C VAL A 158 -34.48 3.64 -21.71
N GLU A 159 -35.41 3.61 -22.66
CA GLU A 159 -36.63 4.42 -22.71
C GLU A 159 -37.86 3.77 -22.07
N GLY A 160 -37.78 2.49 -21.68
CA GLY A 160 -38.89 1.80 -21.01
C GLY A 160 -39.38 2.52 -19.75
N GLU A 161 -40.68 2.51 -19.46
CA GLU A 161 -41.28 3.33 -18.41
C GLU A 161 -40.69 3.03 -17.01
N ASN A 162 -40.57 1.75 -16.65
CA ASN A 162 -40.08 1.33 -15.34
C ASN A 162 -38.54 1.28 -15.27
N LEU A 163 -37.93 2.22 -14.54
CA LEU A 163 -36.47 2.28 -14.36
C LEU A 163 -35.85 1.05 -13.71
N ASN A 164 -36.58 0.30 -12.86
CA ASN A 164 -36.08 -0.94 -12.29
C ASN A 164 -35.89 -2.02 -13.37
N GLU A 165 -36.85 -2.14 -14.29
CA GLU A 165 -36.79 -3.09 -15.40
C GLU A 165 -35.69 -2.69 -16.40
N VAL A 166 -35.57 -1.40 -16.70
CA VAL A 166 -34.51 -0.85 -17.55
C VAL A 166 -33.13 -1.21 -17.01
N VAL A 167 -32.86 -0.97 -15.74
CA VAL A 167 -31.55 -1.27 -15.12
C VAL A 167 -31.27 -2.77 -15.13
N ASN A 168 -32.29 -3.59 -14.86
CA ASN A 168 -32.15 -5.05 -14.90
C ASN A 168 -31.88 -5.55 -16.33
N LEU A 169 -32.55 -4.99 -17.34
CA LEU A 169 -32.34 -5.33 -18.74
C LEU A 169 -30.93 -4.98 -19.20
N VAL A 170 -30.46 -3.76 -18.91
CA VAL A 170 -29.08 -3.32 -19.18
C VAL A 170 -28.06 -4.25 -18.51
N THR A 171 -28.28 -4.57 -17.24
CA THR A 171 -27.42 -5.48 -16.48
C THR A 171 -27.35 -6.87 -17.13
N LYS A 172 -28.50 -7.44 -17.48
CA LYS A 172 -28.60 -8.74 -18.17
C LYS A 172 -27.87 -8.74 -19.50
N THR A 173 -27.99 -7.69 -20.30
CA THR A 173 -27.28 -7.57 -21.59
C THR A 173 -25.77 -7.57 -21.40
N ILE A 174 -25.26 -6.82 -20.42
CA ILE A 174 -23.82 -6.80 -20.11
C ILE A 174 -23.32 -8.18 -19.66
N ILE A 175 -24.06 -8.85 -18.77
CA ILE A 175 -23.68 -10.17 -18.26
C ILE A 175 -23.77 -11.26 -19.32
N SER A 176 -24.81 -11.24 -20.16
CA SER A 176 -24.95 -12.17 -21.29
C SER A 176 -23.79 -12.03 -22.29
N ALA A 177 -23.42 -10.79 -22.63
CA ALA A 177 -22.24 -10.53 -23.45
C ALA A 177 -20.94 -11.00 -22.78
N ALA A 178 -20.80 -10.81 -21.46
CA ALA A 178 -19.64 -11.29 -20.72
C ALA A 178 -19.57 -12.82 -20.68
N ASP A 179 -20.68 -13.52 -20.51
CA ASP A 179 -20.74 -14.98 -20.47
C ASP A 179 -20.39 -15.60 -21.83
N ALA A 180 -20.76 -14.95 -22.93
CA ALA A 180 -20.40 -15.37 -24.28
C ALA A 180 -18.92 -15.10 -24.63
N SER A 181 -18.31 -14.07 -24.04
CA SER A 181 -16.99 -13.56 -24.49
C SER A 181 -15.86 -13.74 -23.48
N ILE A 182 -16.14 -14.11 -22.22
CA ILE A 182 -15.15 -14.15 -21.14
C ILE A 182 -15.22 -15.49 -20.39
N PRO A 183 -14.16 -16.31 -20.43
CA PRO A 183 -14.17 -17.60 -19.75
C PRO A 183 -14.17 -17.43 -18.22
N LYS A 184 -14.88 -18.33 -17.54
CA LYS A 184 -14.97 -18.38 -16.07
C LYS A 184 -13.98 -19.39 -15.47
N SER A 185 -13.52 -19.16 -14.25
CA SER A 185 -12.62 -20.07 -13.52
C SER A 185 -13.34 -21.31 -13.01
N GLY A 186 -12.67 -22.47 -13.01
CA GLY A 186 -13.20 -23.71 -12.43
C GLY A 186 -13.42 -23.67 -10.90
N LEU A 187 -14.27 -24.58 -10.42
CA LEU A 187 -14.71 -24.69 -9.01
C LEU A 187 -13.67 -25.34 -8.09
N SER A 188 -12.75 -26.15 -8.64
CA SER A 188 -11.77 -26.92 -7.86
C SER A 188 -10.51 -26.11 -7.56
N PHE A 189 -9.93 -26.36 -6.38
CA PHE A 189 -8.54 -25.96 -6.14
C PHE A 189 -7.62 -26.83 -6.99
N PRO A 190 -6.60 -26.27 -7.65
CA PRO A 190 -5.52 -27.10 -8.14
C PRO A 190 -4.96 -27.87 -6.94
N LYS A 191 -4.99 -29.21 -6.99
CA LYS A 191 -4.23 -30.04 -6.06
C LYS A 191 -2.76 -29.79 -6.36
N ASN A 192 -2.18 -28.74 -5.80
CA ASN A 192 -0.74 -28.49 -5.87
C ASN A 192 -0.03 -29.58 -5.05
N ARG A 193 0.11 -30.77 -5.66
CA ARG A 193 0.98 -31.82 -5.17
C ARG A 193 2.39 -31.31 -5.42
N LYS A 194 3.06 -30.86 -4.34
CA LYS A 194 4.51 -30.59 -4.23
C LYS A 194 5.17 -30.16 -5.56
N PRO A 195 5.23 -28.86 -5.89
CA PRO A 195 5.66 -28.38 -7.22
C PRO A 195 7.11 -28.71 -7.61
N TRP A 196 7.89 -29.23 -6.65
CA TRP A 196 9.26 -29.73 -6.84
C TRP A 196 9.34 -31.23 -7.14
N TRP A 197 8.23 -31.98 -7.07
CA TRP A 197 8.20 -33.43 -7.30
C TRP A 197 8.22 -33.73 -8.80
N ASN A 198 9.29 -34.35 -9.29
CA ASN A 198 9.49 -34.68 -10.70
C ASN A 198 9.57 -36.21 -10.93
N LYS A 199 9.70 -36.65 -12.18
CA LYS A 199 9.79 -38.07 -12.55
C LYS A 199 10.92 -38.81 -11.82
N TYR A 200 12.09 -38.18 -11.68
CA TYR A 200 13.23 -38.75 -10.97
C TYR A 200 12.95 -38.98 -9.47
N CYS A 201 12.24 -38.07 -8.80
CA CYS A 201 11.75 -38.29 -7.43
C CYS A 201 10.74 -39.46 -7.37
N THR A 202 9.87 -39.60 -8.38
CA THR A 202 8.93 -40.71 -8.44
C THR A 202 9.64 -42.05 -8.60
N ASP A 203 10.61 -42.14 -9.52
CA ASP A 203 11.35 -43.37 -9.82
C ASP A 203 12.19 -43.81 -8.61
N THR A 204 13.00 -42.90 -8.05
CA THR A 204 13.84 -43.21 -6.87
C THR A 204 13.02 -43.58 -5.63
N ASN A 205 11.85 -42.95 -5.42
CA ASN A 205 10.93 -43.31 -4.33
C ASN A 205 10.24 -44.67 -4.59
N ARG A 206 9.97 -45.03 -5.85
CA ARG A 206 9.48 -46.37 -6.22
C ARG A 206 10.54 -47.43 -5.94
N ASP A 207 11.79 -47.17 -6.31
CA ASP A 207 12.89 -48.12 -6.10
C ASP A 207 13.22 -48.29 -4.61
N GLN A 208 13.17 -47.19 -3.83
CA GLN A 208 13.22 -47.24 -2.37
C GLN A 208 12.12 -48.14 -1.80
N ARG A 209 10.87 -47.98 -2.25
CA ARG A 209 9.73 -48.82 -1.80
C ARG A 209 9.90 -50.29 -2.20
N ARG A 210 10.40 -50.55 -3.41
CA ARG A 210 10.69 -51.93 -3.87
C ARG A 210 11.76 -52.58 -2.99
N ALA A 211 12.89 -51.90 -2.78
CA ALA A 211 13.97 -52.39 -1.93
C ALA A 211 13.52 -52.59 -0.48
N TRP A 212 12.67 -51.68 0.03
CA TRP A 212 12.04 -51.81 1.34
C TRP A 212 11.15 -53.06 1.44
N ASN A 213 10.26 -53.27 0.47
CA ASN A 213 9.36 -54.43 0.46
C ASN A 213 10.13 -55.76 0.38
N VAL A 214 11.22 -55.82 -0.41
CA VAL A 214 12.10 -56.99 -0.51
C VAL A 214 12.82 -57.23 0.81
N PHE A 215 13.41 -56.19 1.41
CA PHE A 215 14.07 -56.29 2.71
C PHE A 215 13.10 -56.71 3.83
N ARG A 216 11.89 -56.15 3.85
CA ARG A 216 10.86 -56.46 4.85
C ARG A 216 10.41 -57.92 4.79
N ARG A 217 10.33 -58.50 3.58
CA ARG A 217 9.97 -59.92 3.38
C ARG A 217 11.16 -60.85 3.63
N HIS A 218 12.37 -60.41 3.30
CA HIS A 218 13.60 -61.20 3.38
C HIS A 218 14.75 -60.36 3.99
N PRO A 219 14.90 -60.34 5.33
CA PRO A 219 15.81 -59.43 6.05
C PRO A 219 17.28 -59.89 6.03
N THR A 220 17.85 -60.04 4.83
CA THR A 220 19.26 -60.37 4.61
C THR A 220 20.16 -59.13 4.65
N SER A 221 21.46 -59.31 4.91
CA SER A 221 22.46 -58.22 4.89
C SER A 221 22.53 -57.53 3.52
N ALA A 222 22.48 -58.30 2.43
CA ALA A 222 22.47 -57.78 1.06
C ALA A 222 21.24 -56.88 0.79
N ASN A 223 20.04 -57.32 1.20
CA ASN A 223 18.82 -56.55 1.04
C ASN A 223 18.80 -55.28 1.90
N GLN A 224 19.39 -55.32 3.09
CA GLN A 224 19.57 -54.16 3.96
C GLN A 224 20.46 -53.09 3.30
N ILE A 225 21.60 -53.50 2.71
CA ILE A 225 22.51 -52.60 1.99
C ILE A 225 21.81 -51.99 0.77
N ALA A 226 21.07 -52.80 0.01
CA ALA A 226 20.30 -52.34 -1.14
C ALA A 226 19.24 -51.30 -0.76
N PHE A 227 18.49 -51.54 0.32
CA PHE A 227 17.52 -50.57 0.84
C PHE A 227 18.18 -49.27 1.33
N GLN A 228 19.29 -49.35 2.08
CA GLN A 228 19.99 -48.14 2.55
C GLN A 228 20.55 -47.29 1.40
N ARG A 229 21.07 -47.94 0.35
CA ARG A 229 21.48 -47.27 -0.89
C ARG A 229 20.29 -46.60 -1.59
N ALA A 230 19.18 -47.30 -1.76
CA ALA A 230 17.98 -46.72 -2.39
C ALA A 230 17.39 -45.55 -1.56
N LYS A 231 17.39 -45.67 -0.23
CA LYS A 231 16.97 -44.62 0.73
C LYS A 231 17.85 -43.37 0.62
N SER A 232 19.17 -43.51 0.55
CA SER A 232 20.08 -42.36 0.43
C SER A 232 19.93 -41.64 -0.91
N ILE A 233 19.77 -42.39 -2.01
CA ILE A 233 19.52 -41.86 -3.36
C ILE A 233 18.18 -41.10 -3.41
N ALA A 234 17.10 -41.70 -2.91
CA ALA A 234 15.78 -41.05 -2.87
C ALA A 234 15.80 -39.77 -2.01
N ARG A 235 16.49 -39.79 -0.87
CA ARG A 235 16.67 -38.61 0.00
C ARG A 235 17.47 -37.50 -0.71
N TRP A 236 18.54 -37.86 -1.41
CA TRP A 236 19.32 -36.91 -2.21
C TRP A 236 18.50 -36.32 -3.35
N ALA A 237 17.77 -37.15 -4.10
CA ALA A 237 16.89 -36.74 -5.20
C ALA A 237 15.81 -35.75 -4.74
N ARG A 238 15.18 -36.04 -3.60
CA ARG A 238 14.21 -35.16 -2.93
C ARG A 238 14.83 -33.81 -2.59
N ARG A 239 15.92 -33.79 -1.81
CA ARG A 239 16.60 -32.56 -1.37
C ARG A 239 17.13 -31.73 -2.54
N LYS A 240 17.69 -32.38 -3.57
CA LYS A 240 18.17 -31.73 -4.79
C LYS A 240 17.03 -31.09 -5.57
N SER A 241 15.90 -31.77 -5.70
CA SER A 241 14.72 -31.26 -6.42
C SER A 241 14.03 -30.12 -5.66
N GLU A 242 13.88 -30.23 -4.33
CA GLU A 242 13.39 -29.17 -3.45
C GLU A 242 14.27 -27.90 -3.57
N ARG A 243 15.59 -28.07 -3.43
CA ARG A 243 16.55 -26.96 -3.57
C ARG A 243 16.52 -26.36 -4.96
N GLY A 244 16.55 -27.20 -6.01
CA GLY A 244 16.54 -26.76 -7.40
C GLY A 244 15.27 -25.99 -7.76
N HIS A 245 14.11 -26.46 -7.31
CA HIS A 245 12.85 -25.76 -7.47
C HIS A 245 12.84 -24.43 -6.72
N TRP A 246 13.30 -24.40 -5.46
CA TRP A 246 13.38 -23.16 -4.69
C TRP A 246 14.29 -22.12 -5.35
N ILE A 247 15.47 -22.52 -5.82
CA ILE A 247 16.39 -21.65 -6.55
C ILE A 247 15.71 -21.08 -7.80
N LYS A 248 15.04 -21.92 -8.61
CA LYS A 248 14.30 -21.48 -9.79
C LYS A 248 13.17 -20.52 -9.43
N PHE A 249 12.40 -20.83 -8.39
CA PHE A 249 11.28 -20.02 -7.93
C PHE A 249 11.74 -18.63 -7.47
N VAL A 250 12.75 -18.53 -6.60
CA VAL A 250 13.25 -17.23 -6.14
C VAL A 250 13.93 -16.47 -7.28
N SER A 251 14.65 -17.15 -8.18
CA SER A 251 15.28 -16.50 -9.34
C SER A 251 14.27 -16.04 -10.41
N SER A 252 13.06 -16.59 -10.41
CA SER A 252 11.95 -16.08 -11.23
C SER A 252 11.41 -14.74 -10.71
N ILE A 253 11.74 -14.35 -9.47
CA ILE A 253 11.38 -13.05 -8.90
C ILE A 253 12.43 -12.03 -9.36
N ASN A 254 12.23 -11.47 -10.54
CA ASN A 254 13.16 -10.53 -11.15
C ASN A 254 12.43 -9.30 -11.73
N SER A 255 13.20 -8.36 -12.29
CA SER A 255 12.70 -7.09 -12.80
C SER A 255 11.78 -7.16 -14.02
N SER A 256 11.70 -8.29 -14.74
CA SER A 256 10.78 -8.45 -15.89
C SER A 256 9.36 -8.85 -15.49
N VAL A 257 9.16 -9.30 -14.25
CA VAL A 257 7.85 -9.68 -13.72
C VAL A 257 7.04 -8.44 -13.33
N THR A 258 5.71 -8.48 -13.55
CA THR A 258 4.82 -7.40 -13.11
C THR A 258 4.90 -7.21 -11.60
N ALA A 259 4.68 -5.98 -11.12
CA ALA A 259 4.71 -5.71 -9.69
C ALA A 259 3.74 -6.60 -8.89
N LYS A 260 2.55 -6.89 -9.45
CA LYS A 260 1.54 -7.75 -8.81
C LYS A 260 2.06 -9.17 -8.62
N ASP A 261 2.58 -9.79 -9.67
CA ASP A 261 3.06 -11.17 -9.62
C ASP A 261 4.30 -11.30 -8.74
N MET A 262 5.19 -10.30 -8.77
CA MET A 262 6.30 -10.17 -7.83
C MET A 262 5.80 -10.23 -6.38
N TRP A 263 4.77 -9.46 -6.02
CA TRP A 263 4.22 -9.45 -4.66
C TRP A 263 3.52 -10.74 -4.26
N GLU A 264 2.83 -11.41 -5.18
CA GLU A 264 2.25 -12.73 -4.92
C GLU A 264 3.35 -13.76 -4.66
N ASN A 265 4.40 -13.77 -5.48
CA ASN A 265 5.53 -14.69 -5.32
C ASN A 265 6.31 -14.42 -4.04
N VAL A 266 6.55 -13.15 -3.67
CA VAL A 266 7.19 -12.78 -2.39
C VAL A 266 6.37 -13.27 -1.19
N ARG A 267 5.04 -13.12 -1.21
CA ARG A 267 4.17 -13.61 -0.12
C ARG A 267 4.20 -15.13 -0.02
N ARG A 268 4.14 -15.84 -1.16
CA ARG A 268 4.31 -17.31 -1.23
C ARG A 268 5.67 -17.74 -0.68
N ALA A 269 6.75 -17.02 -1.03
CA ALA A 269 8.10 -17.30 -0.54
C ALA A 269 8.22 -17.16 0.98
N CYS A 270 7.43 -16.28 1.59
CA CYS A 270 7.43 -16.05 3.03
C CYS A 270 6.47 -16.97 3.80
N GLY A 271 5.81 -17.93 3.13
CA GLY A 271 4.78 -18.77 3.75
C GLY A 271 3.54 -18.00 4.21
N ILE A 272 3.38 -16.75 3.76
CA ILE A 272 2.22 -15.91 4.09
C ILE A 272 1.10 -16.28 3.12
N TYR A 273 0.35 -17.30 3.49
CA TYR A 273 -0.90 -17.63 2.82
C TYR A 273 -2.02 -16.77 3.43
N PRO A 274 -2.96 -16.26 2.62
CA PRO A 274 -4.14 -15.65 3.18
C PRO A 274 -4.88 -16.70 4.03
N GLU A 275 -4.96 -16.47 5.33
CA GLU A 275 -5.84 -17.20 6.25
C GLU A 275 -7.26 -17.03 5.72
N LYS A 276 -7.75 -18.05 5.01
CA LYS A 276 -8.98 -17.94 4.22
C LYS A 276 -10.20 -18.54 4.90
N ARG A 277 -10.05 -19.13 6.08
CA ARG A 277 -11.15 -19.84 6.73
C ARG A 277 -11.30 -19.34 8.16
N ILE A 278 -12.45 -18.72 8.41
CA ILE A 278 -12.99 -18.62 9.76
C ILE A 278 -13.29 -20.08 10.16
N SER A 279 -12.63 -20.58 11.19
CA SER A 279 -12.77 -21.97 11.63
C SER A 279 -13.98 -22.16 12.54
N CYS A 280 -14.31 -21.14 13.34
CA CYS A 280 -15.45 -21.11 14.25
C CYS A 280 -15.79 -19.66 14.63
N LEU A 281 -17.01 -19.43 15.08
CA LEU A 281 -17.48 -18.18 15.69
C LEU A 281 -18.16 -18.50 17.02
N ARG A 282 -18.11 -17.56 17.99
CA ARG A 282 -18.83 -17.68 19.26
C ARG A 282 -20.13 -16.89 19.20
N LYS A 283 -21.25 -17.53 19.55
CA LYS A 283 -22.55 -16.90 19.78
C LYS A 283 -23.04 -17.31 21.17
N ASN A 284 -23.23 -16.34 22.07
CA ASN A 284 -23.73 -16.57 23.45
C ASN A 284 -22.94 -17.65 24.22
N GLY A 285 -21.61 -17.72 24.04
CA GLY A 285 -20.76 -18.73 24.69
C GLY A 285 -20.67 -20.09 23.96
N GLN A 286 -21.49 -20.34 22.94
CA GLN A 286 -21.43 -21.56 22.13
C GLN A 286 -20.60 -21.36 20.84
N GLU A 287 -19.84 -22.38 20.45
CA GLU A 287 -19.06 -22.39 19.22
C GLU A 287 -19.89 -22.87 18.02
N VAL A 288 -20.02 -22.01 17.01
CA VAL A 288 -20.63 -22.29 15.72
C VAL A 288 -19.53 -22.60 14.70
N ARG A 289 -19.59 -23.80 14.11
CA ARG A 289 -18.59 -24.29 13.13
C ARG A 289 -19.16 -24.54 11.73
N ASN A 290 -20.48 -24.56 11.59
CA ASN A 290 -21.15 -24.72 10.30
C ASN A 290 -21.10 -23.41 9.50
N ILE A 291 -20.57 -23.44 8.28
CA ILE A 291 -20.42 -22.24 7.42
C ILE A 291 -21.78 -21.55 7.19
N SER A 292 -22.87 -22.31 7.05
CA SER A 292 -24.21 -21.74 6.83
C SER A 292 -24.70 -20.96 8.04
N GLU A 293 -24.47 -21.47 9.26
CA GLU A 293 -24.84 -20.75 10.48
C GLU A 293 -23.88 -19.58 10.74
N MET A 294 -22.59 -19.75 10.44
CA MET A 294 -21.58 -18.70 10.64
C MET A 294 -21.86 -17.43 9.83
N VAL A 295 -22.36 -17.57 8.59
CA VAL A 295 -22.75 -16.38 7.79
C VAL A 295 -23.92 -15.63 8.42
N ASP A 296 -24.89 -16.35 8.99
CA ASP A 296 -26.04 -15.74 9.67
C ASP A 296 -25.64 -15.10 11.01
N VAL A 297 -24.79 -15.74 11.82
CA VAL A 297 -24.26 -15.14 13.05
C VAL A 297 -23.54 -13.82 12.77
N LEU A 298 -22.73 -13.76 11.71
CA LEU A 298 -22.09 -12.51 11.30
C LEU A 298 -23.10 -11.47 10.83
N ALA A 299 -24.11 -11.89 10.06
CA ALA A 299 -25.12 -11.00 9.53
C ALA A 299 -25.99 -10.39 10.65
N GLU A 300 -26.43 -11.20 11.62
CA GLU A 300 -27.12 -10.76 12.83
C GLU A 300 -26.27 -9.80 13.66
N ALA A 301 -24.98 -10.11 13.84
CA ALA A 301 -24.05 -9.23 14.55
C ALA A 301 -23.89 -7.87 13.85
N PHE A 302 -23.87 -7.82 12.52
CA PHE A 302 -23.83 -6.56 11.77
C PHE A 302 -25.18 -5.82 11.75
N ALA A 303 -26.29 -6.54 11.67
CA ALA A 303 -27.63 -5.97 11.70
C ALA A 303 -27.93 -5.33 13.06
N SER A 304 -27.60 -6.02 14.15
CA SER A 304 -27.77 -5.50 15.52
C SER A 304 -27.02 -4.18 15.69
N ILE A 305 -25.75 -4.07 15.27
CA ILE A 305 -24.97 -2.81 15.35
C ILE A 305 -25.69 -1.63 14.69
N CYS A 306 -26.31 -1.87 13.55
CA CYS A 306 -27.00 -0.84 12.77
C CYS A 306 -28.39 -0.51 13.31
N SER A 307 -28.91 -1.28 14.29
CA SER A 307 -30.26 -1.08 14.81
C SER A 307 -30.38 0.22 15.59
N ALA A 308 -31.50 0.91 15.38
CA ALA A 308 -31.83 2.13 16.13
C ALA A 308 -31.91 1.88 17.65
N SER A 309 -32.32 0.68 18.07
CA SER A 309 -32.42 0.29 19.48
C SER A 309 -31.11 0.41 20.29
N ASN A 310 -29.96 0.39 19.61
CA ASN A 310 -28.65 0.47 20.26
C ASN A 310 -28.19 1.90 20.58
N TYR A 311 -28.94 2.93 20.20
CA TYR A 311 -28.64 4.30 20.60
C TYR A 311 -28.89 4.57 22.09
N THR A 312 -28.27 5.61 22.61
CA THR A 312 -28.49 6.07 23.97
C THR A 312 -29.90 6.66 24.11
N GLU A 313 -30.53 6.46 25.26
CA GLU A 313 -31.90 6.95 25.54
C GLU A 313 -32.09 8.46 25.27
N PRO A 314 -31.15 9.36 25.66
CA PRO A 314 -31.25 10.78 25.34
C PRO A 314 -31.30 11.05 23.83
N PHE A 315 -30.54 10.29 23.04
CA PHE A 315 -30.53 10.44 21.59
C PHE A 315 -31.79 9.85 20.95
N LEU A 316 -32.32 8.72 21.43
CA LEU A 316 -33.58 8.15 20.93
C LEU A 316 -34.73 9.14 21.06
N THR A 317 -34.84 9.80 22.21
CA THR A 317 -35.82 10.87 22.43
C THR A 317 -35.64 12.01 21.42
N HIS A 318 -34.41 12.46 21.20
CA HIS A 318 -34.10 13.51 20.23
C HIS A 318 -34.42 13.10 18.79
N LYS A 319 -34.00 11.90 18.38
CA LYS A 319 -34.24 11.29 17.06
C LYS A 319 -35.73 11.23 16.76
N ASN A 320 -36.53 10.67 17.68
CA ASN A 320 -37.97 10.53 17.52
C ASN A 320 -38.68 11.87 17.36
N ARG A 321 -38.20 12.92 18.05
CA ARG A 321 -38.73 14.28 17.90
C ARG A 321 -38.33 14.90 16.55
N MET A 322 -37.06 14.78 16.16
CA MET A 322 -36.55 15.43 14.94
C MET A 322 -37.05 14.75 13.67
N GLU A 323 -37.14 13.43 13.63
CA GLU A 323 -37.56 12.69 12.42
C GLU A 323 -39.03 12.93 12.03
N ARG A 324 -39.85 13.47 12.94
CA ARG A 324 -41.21 13.95 12.63
C ARG A 324 -41.19 15.16 11.69
N ILE A 325 -40.11 15.93 11.65
CA ILE A 325 -39.97 17.10 10.78
C ILE A 325 -39.60 16.62 9.37
N LYS A 326 -40.53 16.76 8.41
CA LYS A 326 -40.27 16.39 7.01
C LYS A 326 -39.39 17.43 6.31
N LEU A 327 -38.22 17.00 5.83
CA LEU A 327 -37.29 17.83 5.05
C LEU A 327 -37.77 17.91 3.58
N ARG A 328 -38.02 19.12 3.07
CA ARG A 328 -38.48 19.36 1.69
C ARG A 328 -37.34 19.89 0.82
N PHE A 329 -36.81 19.05 -0.06
CA PHE A 329 -35.69 19.42 -0.94
C PHE A 329 -36.09 20.06 -2.26
N GLN A 330 -37.38 20.20 -2.56
CA GLN A 330 -37.85 20.82 -3.81
C GLN A 330 -37.37 22.28 -3.93
N THR A 331 -37.03 22.70 -5.14
CA THR A 331 -36.63 24.08 -5.44
C THR A 331 -36.98 24.44 -6.87
N THR A 332 -37.38 25.69 -7.09
CA THR A 332 -37.50 26.31 -8.42
C THR A 332 -36.23 27.05 -8.83
N LYS A 333 -35.32 27.32 -7.88
CA LYS A 333 -34.03 27.96 -8.16
C LYS A 333 -33.15 27.04 -8.99
N HIS A 334 -32.63 27.57 -10.09
CA HIS A 334 -31.64 26.89 -10.91
C HIS A 334 -30.29 26.85 -10.18
N LEU A 335 -29.94 25.68 -9.64
CA LEU A 335 -28.66 25.42 -8.98
C LEU A 335 -27.80 24.58 -9.91
N SER A 336 -26.59 25.05 -10.23
CA SER A 336 -25.74 24.45 -11.27
C SER A 336 -25.42 22.97 -11.06
N TYR A 337 -25.39 22.49 -9.81
CA TYR A 337 -25.13 21.09 -9.50
C TYR A 337 -26.31 20.15 -9.81
N ASN A 338 -27.50 20.69 -10.07
CA ASN A 338 -28.69 19.93 -10.46
C ASN A 338 -28.82 19.73 -11.98
N SER A 339 -27.94 20.32 -12.79
CA SER A 339 -27.93 20.14 -14.25
C SER A 339 -27.83 18.67 -14.63
N ASP A 340 -28.17 18.35 -15.88
CA ASP A 340 -27.98 16.99 -16.40
C ASP A 340 -26.53 16.55 -16.32
N LEU A 341 -26.33 15.24 -16.19
CA LEU A 341 -25.05 14.60 -16.26
C LEU A 341 -24.58 14.58 -17.71
N THR A 342 -23.28 14.77 -17.91
CA THR A 342 -22.65 14.82 -19.23
C THR A 342 -21.84 13.56 -19.53
N ILE A 343 -21.63 13.26 -20.81
CA ILE A 343 -20.75 12.15 -21.24
C ILE A 343 -19.31 12.38 -20.77
N PHE A 344 -18.90 13.65 -20.68
CA PHE A 344 -17.63 14.08 -20.12
C PHE A 344 -17.44 13.64 -18.67
N GLU A 345 -18.46 13.81 -17.82
CA GLU A 345 -18.42 13.34 -16.43
C GLU A 345 -18.31 11.82 -16.36
N LEU A 346 -19.04 11.10 -17.23
CA LEU A 346 -19.02 9.64 -17.30
C LEU A 346 -17.62 9.12 -17.68
N HIS A 347 -17.02 9.65 -18.74
CA HIS A 347 -15.66 9.31 -19.17
C HIS A 347 -14.62 9.66 -18.11
N THR A 348 -14.74 10.83 -17.50
CA THR A 348 -13.85 11.25 -16.41
C THR A 348 -13.98 10.29 -15.23
N ALA A 349 -15.18 9.86 -14.87
CA ALA A 349 -15.40 8.87 -13.83
C ALA A 349 -14.80 7.50 -14.19
N LEU A 350 -14.96 7.02 -15.42
CA LEU A 350 -14.41 5.75 -15.93
C LEU A 350 -12.88 5.72 -15.97
N SER A 351 -12.23 6.83 -16.31
CA SER A 351 -10.77 6.93 -16.42
C SER A 351 -10.03 6.78 -15.07
N VAL A 352 -10.69 7.09 -13.95
CA VAL A 352 -10.09 7.10 -12.60
C VAL A 352 -10.39 5.81 -11.82
N ILE A 353 -11.17 4.90 -12.40
CA ILE A 353 -11.61 3.68 -11.72
C ILE A 353 -10.51 2.63 -11.64
N LYS A 354 -10.47 1.92 -10.50
CA LYS A 354 -9.61 0.75 -10.28
C LYS A 354 -10.48 -0.50 -10.30
N HIS A 355 -9.97 -1.59 -10.87
CA HIS A 355 -10.69 -2.86 -10.89
C HIS A 355 -10.92 -3.38 -9.45
N THR A 356 -12.18 -3.49 -9.05
CA THR A 356 -12.61 -4.02 -7.75
C THR A 356 -13.59 -5.18 -7.93
N SER A 357 -13.91 -5.89 -6.85
CA SER A 357 -14.89 -6.99 -6.91
C SER A 357 -16.30 -6.45 -7.16
N PRO A 358 -17.12 -7.14 -7.97
CA PRO A 358 -18.48 -6.70 -8.26
C PRO A 358 -19.41 -6.86 -7.06
N GLY A 359 -20.57 -6.19 -7.13
CA GLY A 359 -21.69 -6.37 -6.21
C GLY A 359 -22.59 -7.55 -6.61
N PRO A 360 -23.85 -7.55 -6.14
CA PRO A 360 -24.83 -8.61 -6.44
C PRO A 360 -25.20 -8.75 -7.92
N ASP A 361 -24.96 -7.71 -8.73
CA ASP A 361 -25.24 -7.67 -10.16
C ASP A 361 -24.13 -8.28 -11.03
N GLU A 362 -23.01 -8.69 -10.44
CA GLU A 362 -21.82 -9.28 -11.09
C GLU A 362 -21.11 -8.38 -12.13
N VAL A 363 -21.66 -7.21 -12.46
CA VAL A 363 -21.07 -6.24 -13.39
C VAL A 363 -19.78 -5.68 -12.80
N THR A 364 -18.72 -5.72 -13.62
CA THR A 364 -17.39 -5.23 -13.25
C THR A 364 -17.03 -3.95 -13.99
N TYR A 365 -16.11 -3.17 -13.42
CA TYR A 365 -15.57 -1.98 -14.10
C TYR A 365 -14.86 -2.30 -15.41
N SER A 366 -14.23 -3.48 -15.52
CA SER A 366 -13.62 -3.92 -16.78
C SER A 366 -14.66 -4.04 -17.89
N MET A 367 -15.84 -4.58 -17.59
CA MET A 367 -16.94 -4.66 -18.56
C MET A 367 -17.41 -3.26 -18.98
N LEU A 368 -17.62 -2.35 -18.03
CA LEU A 368 -18.06 -0.98 -18.32
C LEU A 368 -17.06 -0.18 -19.17
N GLN A 369 -15.75 -0.41 -18.99
CA GLN A 369 -14.69 0.27 -19.76
C GLN A 369 -14.58 -0.22 -21.22
N HIS A 370 -15.13 -1.39 -21.55
CA HIS A 370 -15.09 -1.96 -22.91
C HIS A 370 -16.46 -1.88 -23.62
N LEU A 371 -17.40 -1.09 -23.08
CA LEU A 371 -18.64 -0.77 -23.79
C LEU A 371 -18.37 0.20 -24.95
N SER A 372 -19.18 0.10 -26.01
CA SER A 372 -19.11 1.05 -27.13
C SER A 372 -19.58 2.45 -26.70
N GLU A 373 -19.10 3.49 -27.41
CA GLU A 373 -19.49 4.89 -27.13
C GLU A 373 -21.02 5.08 -27.18
N HIS A 374 -21.67 4.44 -28.15
CA HIS A 374 -23.13 4.42 -28.26
C HIS A 374 -23.80 3.82 -27.01
N SER A 375 -23.26 2.72 -26.48
CA SER A 375 -23.79 2.09 -25.27
C SER A 375 -23.57 2.96 -24.02
N LEU A 376 -22.43 3.66 -23.95
CA LEU A 376 -22.14 4.62 -22.87
C LEU A 376 -23.10 5.83 -22.91
N LEU A 377 -23.45 6.33 -24.09
CA LEU A 377 -24.47 7.39 -24.23
C LEU A 377 -25.84 6.93 -23.74
N ASN A 378 -26.22 5.67 -23.99
CA ASN A 378 -27.48 5.13 -23.48
C ASN A 378 -27.45 4.88 -21.96
N ILE A 379 -26.31 4.48 -21.39
CA ILE A 379 -26.12 4.45 -19.93
C ILE A 379 -26.23 5.86 -19.34
N LEU A 380 -25.64 6.86 -19.98
CA LEU A 380 -25.76 8.26 -19.54
C LEU A 380 -27.21 8.72 -19.55
N TYR A 381 -27.96 8.38 -20.60
CA TYR A 381 -29.39 8.69 -20.66
C TYR A 381 -30.16 8.04 -19.50
N MET A 382 -29.92 6.76 -19.24
CA MET A 382 -30.50 6.06 -18.08
C MET A 382 -30.12 6.74 -16.75
N PHE A 383 -28.87 7.18 -16.56
CA PHE A 383 -28.47 7.93 -15.36
C PHE A 383 -29.20 9.27 -15.24
N ASN A 384 -29.39 10.00 -16.35
CA ASN A 384 -30.14 11.24 -16.37
C ASN A 384 -31.63 11.05 -16.08
N ARG A 385 -32.23 9.92 -16.52
CA ARG A 385 -33.58 9.55 -16.11
C ARG A 385 -33.67 9.32 -14.60
N ILE A 386 -32.79 8.49 -14.04
CA ILE A 386 -32.72 8.26 -12.58
C ILE A 386 -32.54 9.60 -11.82
N TRP A 387 -31.71 10.50 -12.35
CA TRP A 387 -31.44 11.81 -11.77
C TRP A 387 -32.69 12.72 -11.73
N LYS A 388 -33.45 12.78 -12.83
CA LYS A 388 -34.63 13.65 -13.00
C LYS A 388 -35.90 13.07 -12.39
N GLU A 389 -36.15 11.78 -12.59
CA GLU A 389 -37.36 11.10 -12.13
C GLU A 389 -37.30 10.79 -10.62
N HIS A 390 -36.12 10.95 -10.00
CA HIS A 390 -35.89 10.71 -8.58
C HIS A 390 -36.19 9.26 -8.12
N VAL A 391 -36.05 8.29 -9.04
CA VAL A 391 -36.27 6.86 -8.76
C VAL A 391 -34.93 6.14 -8.64
N PHE A 392 -34.57 5.71 -7.43
CA PHE A 392 -33.34 4.93 -7.22
C PHE A 392 -33.61 3.43 -7.40
N PRO A 393 -32.88 2.74 -8.32
CA PRO A 393 -33.11 1.33 -8.62
C PRO A 393 -33.02 0.41 -7.40
N ASP A 394 -33.97 -0.52 -7.27
CA ASP A 394 -34.08 -1.42 -6.13
C ASP A 394 -32.91 -2.41 -6.07
N CYS A 395 -32.45 -2.92 -7.22
CA CYS A 395 -31.29 -3.82 -7.27
C CYS A 395 -30.01 -3.17 -6.71
N TRP A 396 -29.89 -1.84 -6.78
CA TRP A 396 -28.77 -1.10 -6.20
C TRP A 396 -28.87 -0.91 -4.69
N LYS A 397 -30.04 -1.16 -4.07
CA LYS A 397 -30.24 -1.12 -2.61
C LYS A 397 -29.67 -2.34 -1.89
N HIS A 398 -29.35 -3.41 -2.61
CA HIS A 398 -28.74 -4.63 -2.08
C HIS A 398 -27.21 -4.59 -2.12
N ALA A 399 -26.56 -5.22 -1.14
CA ALA A 399 -25.10 -5.37 -1.10
C ALA A 399 -24.66 -6.75 -0.57
N PHE A 400 -23.50 -7.21 -1.02
CA PHE A 400 -22.79 -8.33 -0.38
C PHE A 400 -21.78 -7.81 0.63
N ILE A 401 -21.86 -8.26 1.88
CA ILE A 401 -20.89 -7.95 2.92
C ILE A 401 -19.82 -9.05 2.95
N ILE A 402 -18.57 -8.62 2.79
CA ILE A 402 -17.40 -9.46 2.98
C ILE A 402 -16.78 -9.13 4.34
N PRO A 403 -16.84 -10.05 5.33
CA PRO A 403 -16.29 -9.81 6.65
C PRO A 403 -14.75 -9.89 6.60
N ILE A 404 -14.07 -8.82 7.04
CA ILE A 404 -12.61 -8.78 7.13
C ILE A 404 -12.18 -8.71 8.60
N PRO A 405 -11.36 -9.65 9.11
CA PRO A 405 -10.95 -9.65 10.51
C PRO A 405 -10.11 -8.42 10.86
N LYS A 406 -10.35 -7.84 12.04
CA LYS A 406 -9.52 -6.76 12.59
C LYS A 406 -8.17 -7.35 13.03
N PRO A 407 -7.03 -6.77 12.61
CA PRO A 407 -5.72 -7.30 12.96
C PRO A 407 -5.49 -7.38 14.48
N GLY A 408 -4.98 -8.52 14.97
CA GLY A 408 -4.61 -8.71 16.37
C GLY A 408 -5.78 -8.84 17.34
N LYS A 409 -7.01 -9.04 16.84
CA LYS A 409 -8.19 -9.33 17.64
C LYS A 409 -8.58 -10.79 17.49
N ASP A 410 -9.34 -11.30 18.46
CA ASP A 410 -9.88 -12.65 18.42
C ASP A 410 -10.80 -12.82 17.20
N PRO A 411 -10.48 -13.71 16.24
CA PRO A 411 -11.33 -13.99 15.10
C PRO A 411 -12.58 -14.79 15.44
N GLN A 412 -12.69 -15.36 16.64
CA GLN A 412 -13.90 -16.09 17.03
C GLN A 412 -15.07 -15.15 17.38
N ASP A 413 -14.80 -13.88 17.68
CA ASP A 413 -15.81 -12.87 17.99
C ASP A 413 -16.32 -12.16 16.71
N PRO A 414 -17.62 -12.30 16.35
CA PRO A 414 -18.24 -11.62 15.21
C PRO A 414 -18.06 -10.10 15.18
N LEU A 415 -17.96 -9.43 16.34
CA LEU A 415 -17.79 -7.98 16.44
C LEU A 415 -16.39 -7.51 16.04
N ASN A 416 -15.43 -8.44 15.94
CA ASN A 416 -14.06 -8.18 15.51
C ASN A 416 -13.87 -8.19 13.99
N TYR A 417 -14.95 -8.27 13.22
CA TYR A 417 -14.92 -8.15 11.76
C TYR A 417 -15.32 -6.73 11.30
N ARG A 418 -14.82 -6.34 10.13
CA ARG A 418 -15.28 -5.15 9.38
C ARG A 418 -16.26 -5.59 8.30
N PRO A 419 -17.48 -5.02 8.24
CA PRO A 419 -18.46 -5.35 7.21
C PRO A 419 -18.18 -4.55 5.92
N ILE A 420 -17.40 -5.10 4.97
CA ILE A 420 -17.15 -4.41 3.70
C ILE A 420 -18.28 -4.68 2.70
N ALA A 421 -19.04 -3.65 2.37
CA ALA A 421 -20.15 -3.71 1.42
C ALA A 421 -19.68 -3.62 -0.05
N LEU A 422 -20.03 -4.63 -0.82
CA LEU A 422 -19.91 -4.67 -2.28
C LEU A 422 -21.27 -4.31 -2.90
N THR A 423 -21.41 -3.07 -3.35
CA THR A 423 -22.54 -2.60 -4.17
C THR A 423 -22.21 -2.66 -5.66
N SER A 424 -23.24 -2.55 -6.50
CA SER A 424 -23.14 -2.51 -7.97
C SER A 424 -22.03 -1.55 -8.46
N CYS A 425 -21.19 -2.02 -9.39
CA CYS A 425 -20.18 -1.16 -10.01
C CYS A 425 -20.81 -0.02 -10.81
N MET A 426 -21.97 -0.26 -11.44
CA MET A 426 -22.72 0.74 -12.19
C MET A 426 -23.28 1.81 -11.25
N CYS A 427 -23.83 1.41 -10.09
CA CYS A 427 -24.24 2.34 -9.04
C CYS A 427 -23.06 3.19 -8.55
N LYS A 428 -21.91 2.56 -8.24
CA LYS A 428 -20.69 3.28 -7.79
C LYS A 428 -20.14 4.26 -8.84
N LEU A 429 -20.35 3.99 -10.12
CA LEU A 429 -19.98 4.92 -11.19
C LEU A 429 -20.84 6.18 -11.11
N PHE A 430 -22.16 6.04 -10.93
CA PHE A 430 -23.05 7.17 -10.72
C PHE A 430 -22.77 7.90 -9.39
N GLU A 431 -22.61 7.18 -8.28
CA GLU A 431 -22.20 7.74 -6.98
C GLU A 431 -20.96 8.64 -7.11
N ARG A 432 -19.99 8.23 -7.93
CA ARG A 432 -18.75 8.99 -8.16
C ARG A 432 -19.01 10.33 -8.83
N ILE A 433 -19.85 10.36 -9.86
CA ILE A 433 -20.23 11.59 -10.56
C ILE A 433 -20.90 12.55 -9.57
N VAL A 434 -21.91 12.08 -8.84
CA VAL A 434 -22.62 12.88 -7.83
C VAL A 434 -21.68 13.36 -6.72
N ASN A 435 -20.78 12.49 -6.24
CA ASN A 435 -19.84 12.83 -5.19
C ASN A 435 -18.84 13.92 -5.62
N VAL A 436 -18.41 13.92 -6.90
CA VAL A 436 -17.56 15.00 -7.44
C VAL A 436 -18.30 16.34 -7.37
N ARG A 437 -19.60 16.37 -7.69
CA ARG A 437 -20.42 17.57 -7.58
C ARG A 437 -20.57 18.03 -6.13
N LEU A 438 -20.92 17.12 -5.23
CA LEU A 438 -21.08 17.40 -3.79
C LEU A 438 -19.80 17.95 -3.18
N VAL A 439 -18.68 17.25 -3.32
CA VAL A 439 -17.38 17.68 -2.75
C VAL A 439 -16.97 19.05 -3.30
N HIS A 440 -17.26 19.34 -4.57
CA HIS A 440 -16.97 20.66 -5.13
C HIS A 440 -17.74 21.77 -4.40
N ILE A 441 -19.05 21.62 -4.20
CA ILE A 441 -19.84 22.64 -3.49
C ILE A 441 -19.39 22.80 -2.03
N LEU A 442 -19.11 21.69 -1.34
CA LEU A 442 -18.67 21.71 0.06
C LEU A 442 -17.34 22.45 0.26
N GLU A 443 -16.38 22.24 -0.64
CA GLU A 443 -15.06 22.89 -0.58
C GLU A 443 -15.12 24.34 -1.10
N LYS A 444 -16.00 24.63 -2.08
CA LYS A 444 -16.24 25.99 -2.59
C LYS A 444 -16.75 26.93 -1.50
N ASN A 445 -17.75 26.48 -0.76
CA ASN A 445 -18.45 27.26 0.26
C ASN A 445 -17.84 27.09 1.67
N GLU A 446 -16.70 26.39 1.78
CA GLU A 446 -15.99 26.16 3.05
C GLU A 446 -16.82 25.49 4.15
N TYR A 447 -17.80 24.66 3.77
CA TYR A 447 -18.66 23.97 4.73
C TYR A 447 -17.93 22.89 5.54
N ILE A 448 -16.78 22.39 5.06
CA ILE A 448 -15.92 21.45 5.80
C ILE A 448 -14.83 22.22 6.53
N SER A 449 -14.79 22.07 7.85
CA SER A 449 -13.84 22.77 8.74
C SER A 449 -12.38 22.57 8.28
N PRO A 450 -11.51 23.59 8.35
CA PRO A 450 -10.09 23.45 8.01
C PRO A 450 -9.35 22.43 8.90
N PHE A 451 -9.89 22.09 10.07
CA PHE A 451 -9.32 21.12 11.02
C PHE A 451 -9.75 19.66 10.76
N GLN A 452 -10.63 19.42 9.77
CA GLN A 452 -10.91 18.08 9.24
C GLN A 452 -9.96 17.79 8.07
N SER A 453 -9.10 16.79 8.23
CA SER A 453 -8.11 16.39 7.21
C SER A 453 -8.40 15.02 6.58
N GLY A 454 -9.36 14.26 7.12
CA GLY A 454 -9.78 12.97 6.59
C GLY A 454 -10.46 13.06 5.22
N PHE A 455 -10.07 12.18 4.29
CA PHE A 455 -10.66 12.03 2.94
C PHE A 455 -10.73 13.29 2.06
N ARG A 456 -10.00 14.35 2.40
CA ARG A 456 -9.93 15.59 1.62
C ARG A 456 -8.72 15.63 0.70
N LYS A 457 -8.88 16.29 -0.45
CA LYS A 457 -7.76 16.54 -1.37
C LYS A 457 -6.73 17.45 -0.70
N SER A 458 -5.44 17.22 -0.98
CA SER A 458 -4.33 18.00 -0.43
C SER A 458 -4.20 18.02 1.10
N ARG A 459 -4.87 17.09 1.80
CA ARG A 459 -4.77 16.86 3.25
C ARG A 459 -4.18 15.49 3.55
N SER A 460 -3.56 15.34 4.72
CA SER A 460 -2.96 14.07 5.16
C SER A 460 -2.94 13.90 6.68
N THR A 461 -2.76 12.67 7.15
CA THR A 461 -2.58 12.38 8.59
C THR A 461 -1.39 13.13 9.20
N ILE A 462 -0.37 13.44 8.39
CA ILE A 462 0.79 14.23 8.81
C ILE A 462 0.39 15.64 9.26
N ASP A 463 -0.68 16.22 8.73
CA ASP A 463 -1.11 17.58 9.06
C ASP A 463 -1.53 17.66 10.55
N ASN A 464 -2.35 16.70 11.01
CA ASN A 464 -2.77 16.62 12.42
C ASN A 464 -1.58 16.28 13.33
N LEU A 465 -0.67 15.42 12.88
CA LEU A 465 0.52 15.04 13.64
C LEU A 465 1.49 16.21 13.87
N ILE A 466 1.71 17.05 12.85
CA ILE A 466 2.58 18.23 12.95
C ILE A 466 1.91 19.34 13.75
N SER A 467 0.58 19.48 13.67
CA SER A 467 -0.17 20.39 14.56
C SER A 467 0.12 20.07 16.02
N LEU A 468 -0.10 18.81 16.42
CA LEU A 468 0.15 18.37 17.79
C LEU A 468 1.64 18.50 18.18
N GLU A 469 2.57 18.11 17.29
CA GLU A 469 4.01 18.28 17.54
C GLU A 469 4.36 19.75 17.79
N THR A 470 3.81 20.66 17.00
CA THR A 470 4.06 22.09 17.12
C THR A 470 3.53 22.64 18.44
N ASP A 471 2.31 22.27 18.83
CA ASP A 471 1.70 22.72 20.09
C ASP A 471 2.50 22.23 21.30
N ILE A 472 2.94 20.96 21.30
CA ILE A 472 3.79 20.40 22.36
C ILE A 472 5.13 21.14 22.44
N ARG A 473 5.77 21.43 21.29
CA ARG A 473 7.06 22.14 21.27
C ARG A 473 6.93 23.56 21.80
N VAL A 474 5.85 24.27 21.44
CA VAL A 474 5.57 25.62 21.96
C VAL A 474 5.28 25.58 23.46
N ALA A 475 4.52 24.59 23.95
CA ALA A 475 4.27 24.41 25.37
C ALA A 475 5.57 24.16 26.16
N PHE A 476 6.45 23.27 25.65
CA PHE A 476 7.76 23.00 26.25
C PHE A 476 8.67 24.22 26.25
N LEU A 477 8.67 25.01 25.18
CA LEU A 477 9.44 26.26 25.12
C LEU A 477 9.01 27.23 26.22
N LYS A 478 7.69 27.37 26.42
CA LYS A 478 7.08 28.26 27.43
C LYS A 478 7.09 27.69 28.85
N ARG A 479 7.56 26.44 29.04
CA ARG A 479 7.49 25.67 30.30
C ARG A 479 6.04 25.49 30.80
N ASN A 480 5.09 25.39 29.87
CA ASN A 480 3.68 25.14 30.13
C ASN A 480 3.39 23.62 30.20
N HIS A 481 2.26 23.28 30.79
CA HIS A 481 1.62 21.98 30.65
C HIS A 481 0.84 21.94 29.34
N LEU A 482 0.84 20.80 28.65
CA LEU A 482 -0.09 20.54 27.54
C LEU A 482 -0.79 19.21 27.80
N VAL A 483 -2.11 19.21 27.77
CA VAL A 483 -2.93 18.02 27.96
C VAL A 483 -3.67 17.75 26.65
N SER A 484 -3.53 16.53 26.13
CA SER A 484 -4.18 16.05 24.91
C SER A 484 -5.13 14.92 25.23
N ILE A 485 -6.29 14.89 24.58
CA ILE A 485 -7.29 13.84 24.69
C ILE A 485 -7.58 13.28 23.30
N PHE A 486 -7.53 11.96 23.20
CA PHE A 486 -7.80 11.21 21.97
C PHE A 486 -9.09 10.40 22.16
N PHE A 487 -10.11 10.69 21.36
CA PHE A 487 -11.41 10.04 21.45
C PHE A 487 -11.52 8.88 20.46
N ASP A 488 -12.14 7.77 20.88
CA ASP A 488 -12.52 6.65 20.00
C ASP A 488 -14.05 6.64 19.83
N ILE A 489 -14.52 6.73 18.59
CA ILE A 489 -15.95 6.69 18.28
C ILE A 489 -16.34 5.22 18.00
N TYR A 490 -17.33 4.73 18.74
CA TYR A 490 -17.75 3.34 18.64
C TYR A 490 -18.52 3.08 17.35
N LYS A 491 -17.92 2.28 16.43
CA LYS A 491 -18.55 1.79 15.19
C LYS A 491 -19.21 2.91 14.37
N ALA A 492 -18.47 4.01 14.18
CA ALA A 492 -19.00 5.27 13.66
C ALA A 492 -19.77 5.16 12.32
N TYR A 493 -19.23 4.42 11.34
CA TYR A 493 -19.86 4.24 10.03
C TYR A 493 -21.20 3.51 10.09
N ASP A 494 -21.27 2.46 10.91
CA ASP A 494 -22.42 1.56 11.00
C ASP A 494 -23.58 2.20 11.79
N ARG A 495 -23.29 3.25 12.56
CA ARG A 495 -24.23 3.96 13.45
C ARG A 495 -24.44 5.43 13.06
N THR A 496 -24.04 5.83 11.86
CA THR A 496 -24.24 7.21 11.43
C THR A 496 -25.73 7.47 11.20
N TRP A 497 -26.28 8.48 11.87
CA TRP A 497 -27.69 8.84 11.78
C TRP A 497 -28.07 9.40 10.41
N ARG A 498 -28.91 8.66 9.66
CA ARG A 498 -29.26 9.00 8.27
C ARG A 498 -30.04 10.30 8.14
N TYR A 499 -31.05 10.51 9.00
CA TYR A 499 -31.80 11.76 9.00
C TYR A 499 -30.90 12.95 9.35
N GLY A 500 -29.93 12.78 10.25
CA GLY A 500 -28.94 13.80 10.59
C GLY A 500 -28.11 14.26 9.39
N ILE A 501 -27.69 13.33 8.52
CA ILE A 501 -27.01 13.67 7.25
C ILE A 501 -27.92 14.53 6.36
N MET A 502 -29.18 14.11 6.20
CA MET A 502 -30.13 14.84 5.37
C MET A 502 -30.44 16.23 5.93
N LYS A 503 -30.57 16.35 7.25
CA LYS A 503 -30.74 17.63 7.95
C LYS A 503 -29.54 18.55 7.72
N ASN A 504 -28.31 18.04 7.85
CA ASN A 504 -27.11 18.83 7.57
C ASN A 504 -27.09 19.35 6.12
N LEU A 505 -27.46 18.52 5.13
CA LEU A 505 -27.58 18.98 3.74
C LEU A 505 -28.66 20.06 3.59
N TYR A 506 -29.79 19.89 4.26
CA TYR A 506 -30.88 20.86 4.25
C TYR A 506 -30.47 22.20 4.86
N ASP A 507 -29.80 22.18 6.01
CA ASP A 507 -29.34 23.36 6.74
C ASP A 507 -28.21 24.11 5.97
N LEU A 508 -27.37 23.38 5.23
CA LEU A 508 -26.36 23.96 4.34
C LEU A 508 -26.94 24.54 3.03
N GLY A 509 -28.26 24.45 2.82
CA GLY A 509 -28.97 25.01 1.68
C GLY A 509 -29.00 24.14 0.43
N PHE A 510 -28.66 22.85 0.51
CA PHE A 510 -28.79 21.95 -0.65
C PHE A 510 -30.26 21.70 -0.98
N ARG A 511 -30.64 21.83 -2.25
CA ARG A 511 -32.00 21.58 -2.77
C ARG A 511 -31.94 20.97 -4.18
N GLY A 512 -32.99 20.28 -4.61
CA GLY A 512 -33.13 19.65 -5.92
C GLY A 512 -32.58 18.23 -6.01
N ASN A 513 -32.15 17.83 -7.20
CA ASN A 513 -31.80 16.44 -7.55
C ASN A 513 -30.71 15.84 -6.66
N LEU A 514 -29.67 16.61 -6.31
CA LEU A 514 -28.54 16.11 -5.53
C LEU A 514 -28.94 15.57 -4.15
N PRO A 515 -29.55 16.37 -3.24
CA PRO A 515 -29.97 15.85 -1.95
C PRO A 515 -31.07 14.78 -2.07
N ILE A 516 -31.95 14.85 -3.08
CA ILE A 516 -32.98 13.80 -3.31
C ILE A 516 -32.31 12.47 -3.67
N PHE A 517 -31.29 12.48 -4.54
CA PHE A 517 -30.49 11.29 -4.85
C PHE A 517 -29.83 10.72 -3.60
N VAL A 518 -29.22 11.55 -2.75
CA VAL A 518 -28.63 11.12 -1.47
C VAL A 518 -29.68 10.50 -0.55
N GLN A 519 -30.86 11.12 -0.46
CA GLN A 519 -31.98 10.61 0.33
C GLN A 519 -32.39 9.20 -0.11
N ASN A 520 -32.58 9.00 -1.42
CA ASN A 520 -32.98 7.72 -1.97
C ASN A 520 -31.86 6.67 -1.88
N PHE A 521 -30.60 7.08 -2.02
CA PHE A 521 -29.43 6.22 -1.82
C PHE A 521 -29.35 5.65 -0.39
N LEU A 522 -29.69 6.44 0.63
CA LEU A 522 -29.66 6.02 2.03
C LEU A 522 -30.91 5.25 2.47
N LYS A 523 -32.01 5.29 1.70
CA LYS A 523 -33.30 4.70 2.06
C LYS A 523 -33.33 3.19 1.75
N GLN A 524 -33.93 2.41 2.67
CA GLN A 524 -34.26 0.98 2.48
C GLN A 524 -33.08 0.14 1.95
N ARG A 525 -31.98 0.11 2.70
CA ARG A 525 -30.76 -0.62 2.36
C ARG A 525 -30.83 -2.07 2.87
N PHE A 526 -30.42 -3.02 2.03
CA PHE A 526 -30.38 -4.44 2.39
C PHE A 526 -28.99 -5.04 2.16
N PHE A 527 -28.64 -6.07 2.94
CA PHE A 527 -27.38 -6.77 2.76
C PHE A 527 -27.47 -8.28 3.04
N ARG A 528 -26.50 -9.02 2.50
CA ARG A 528 -26.22 -10.43 2.84
C ARG A 528 -24.73 -10.60 3.10
N VAL A 529 -24.35 -11.36 4.11
CA VAL A 529 -22.95 -11.74 4.37
C VAL A 529 -22.58 -12.92 3.50
N ARG A 530 -21.39 -12.89 2.91
CA ARG A 530 -20.87 -13.97 2.07
C ARG A 530 -19.55 -14.53 2.58
N LEU A 531 -19.51 -15.85 2.83
CA LEU A 531 -18.29 -16.61 3.11
C LEU A 531 -18.13 -17.72 2.05
N GLY A 532 -17.12 -17.58 1.18
CA GLY A 532 -16.95 -18.52 0.05
C GLY A 532 -18.11 -18.43 -0.94
N ASN A 533 -18.85 -19.54 -1.08
CA ASN A 533 -20.06 -19.68 -1.90
C ASN A 533 -21.36 -19.65 -1.07
N THR A 534 -21.26 -19.54 0.25
CA THR A 534 -22.43 -19.54 1.15
C THR A 534 -22.82 -18.10 1.49
N PHE A 535 -24.12 -17.85 1.56
CA PHE A 535 -24.72 -16.55 1.81
C PHE A 535 -25.66 -16.64 3.01
N SER A 536 -25.69 -15.59 3.83
CA SER A 536 -26.67 -15.44 4.91
C SER A 536 -28.07 -15.16 4.36
N ASN A 537 -29.04 -15.09 5.26
CA ASN A 537 -30.32 -14.42 5.03
C ASN A 537 -30.14 -12.93 4.68
N ILE A 538 -31.20 -12.30 4.15
CA ILE A 538 -31.24 -10.87 3.84
C ILE A 538 -31.57 -10.11 5.12
N PHE A 539 -30.74 -9.10 5.43
CA PHE A 539 -30.95 -8.20 6.57
C PHE A 539 -31.16 -6.77 6.09
N CYS A 540 -32.02 -6.03 6.79
CA CYS A 540 -32.18 -4.60 6.61
C CYS A 540 -31.08 -3.86 7.35
N GLN A 541 -30.50 -2.85 6.72
CA GLN A 541 -29.63 -1.90 7.38
C GLN A 541 -30.47 -0.69 7.82
N GLU A 542 -30.77 -0.57 9.11
CA GLU A 542 -31.58 0.53 9.65
C GLU A 542 -30.83 1.87 9.65
N GLU A 543 -29.61 1.91 10.18
CA GLU A 543 -28.77 3.11 10.25
C GLU A 543 -27.38 2.92 9.63
N GLY A 544 -26.58 3.98 9.65
CA GLY A 544 -25.24 3.98 9.11
C GLY A 544 -25.18 4.14 7.61
N VAL A 545 -23.95 4.24 7.13
CA VAL A 545 -23.61 4.38 5.70
C VAL A 545 -22.78 3.16 5.26
N PRO A 546 -23.04 2.60 4.07
CA PRO A 546 -22.39 1.36 3.63
C PRO A 546 -20.86 1.53 3.47
N GLN A 547 -20.08 0.72 4.18
CA GLN A 547 -18.61 0.76 4.11
C GLN A 547 -18.12 0.17 2.77
N GLY A 548 -17.56 1.00 1.89
CA GLY A 548 -17.06 0.56 0.57
C GLY A 548 -17.77 1.23 -0.62
N CYS A 549 -18.79 2.03 -0.35
CA CYS A 549 -19.40 2.97 -1.29
C CYS A 549 -18.58 4.25 -1.43
N VAL A 550 -18.71 4.93 -2.57
CA VAL A 550 -17.94 6.14 -2.88
C VAL A 550 -18.52 7.35 -2.14
N LEU A 551 -19.85 7.48 -2.17
CA LEU A 551 -20.55 8.62 -1.59
C LEU A 551 -20.57 8.58 -0.06
N SER A 552 -20.62 7.38 0.53
CA SER A 552 -20.68 7.16 1.99
C SER A 552 -19.53 7.82 2.75
N VAL A 553 -18.34 7.93 2.15
CA VAL A 553 -17.18 8.57 2.76
C VAL A 553 -17.43 10.06 3.00
N THR A 554 -17.95 10.76 1.99
CA THR A 554 -18.26 12.20 2.07
C THR A 554 -19.43 12.45 3.01
N LEU A 555 -20.46 11.59 2.96
CA LEU A 555 -21.62 11.70 3.86
C LEU A 555 -21.23 11.50 5.33
N PHE A 556 -20.31 10.57 5.61
CA PHE A 556 -19.76 10.39 6.95
C PHE A 556 -19.01 11.64 7.43
N VAL A 557 -18.14 12.21 6.59
CA VAL A 557 -17.43 13.45 6.90
C VAL A 557 -18.41 14.59 7.20
N LEU A 558 -19.48 14.71 6.42
CA LEU A 558 -20.55 15.70 6.67
C LEU A 558 -21.30 15.48 7.98
N ALA A 559 -21.52 14.22 8.37
CA ALA A 559 -22.21 13.90 9.62
C ALA A 559 -21.38 14.29 10.85
N ILE A 560 -20.07 14.02 10.83
CA ILE A 560 -19.19 14.26 11.98
C ILE A 560 -18.64 15.70 12.04
N ASN A 561 -18.50 16.40 10.91
CA ASN A 561 -17.90 17.74 10.83
C ASN A 561 -18.43 18.77 11.85
N PRO A 562 -19.75 18.82 12.19
CA PRO A 562 -20.27 19.73 13.21
C PRO A 562 -19.67 19.56 14.61
N ILE A 563 -19.04 18.43 14.95
CA ILE A 563 -18.35 18.26 16.24
C ILE A 563 -17.25 19.32 16.45
N LEU A 564 -16.66 19.81 15.36
CA LEU A 564 -15.60 20.82 15.43
C LEU A 564 -16.15 22.20 15.78
N SER A 565 -17.43 22.51 15.53
CA SER A 565 -18.00 23.82 15.87
C SER A 565 -18.35 23.96 17.35
N VAL A 566 -18.66 22.85 18.05
CA VAL A 566 -19.01 22.88 19.48
C VAL A 566 -17.80 22.99 20.42
N ILE A 567 -16.59 22.71 19.90
CA ILE A 567 -15.35 22.79 20.69
C ILE A 567 -14.91 24.25 20.81
N PRO A 568 -14.69 24.77 22.04
CA PRO A 568 -14.26 26.15 22.29
C PRO A 568 -13.03 26.56 21.48
N GLN A 569 -12.95 27.83 21.07
CA GLN A 569 -11.79 28.35 20.32
C GLN A 569 -10.48 28.34 21.12
N THR A 570 -10.57 28.33 22.45
CA THR A 570 -9.41 28.23 23.35
C THR A 570 -8.74 26.85 23.30
N VAL A 571 -9.45 25.83 22.82
CA VAL A 571 -8.97 24.44 22.76
C VAL A 571 -8.58 24.11 21.32
N GLN A 572 -7.35 23.62 21.14
CA GLN A 572 -6.88 23.13 19.84
C GLN A 572 -7.63 21.85 19.49
N LYS A 573 -8.01 21.71 18.22
CA LYS A 573 -8.84 20.59 17.74
C LYS A 573 -8.37 20.13 16.38
N ASN A 574 -8.34 18.81 16.19
CA ASN A 574 -8.00 18.17 14.93
C ASN A 574 -8.88 16.93 14.76
N LEU A 575 -9.39 16.72 13.54
CA LEU A 575 -10.21 15.56 13.20
C LEU A 575 -9.64 14.88 11.97
N TYR A 576 -9.49 13.56 12.02
CA TYR A 576 -9.18 12.73 10.87
C TYR A 576 -10.21 11.63 10.77
N VAL A 577 -11.23 11.83 9.93
CA VAL A 577 -12.35 10.88 9.84
C VAL A 577 -13.04 10.76 11.21
N ASP A 578 -12.89 9.63 11.90
CA ASP A 578 -13.42 9.31 13.23
C ASP A 578 -12.43 9.61 14.38
N ASP A 579 -11.14 9.80 14.07
CA ASP A 579 -10.10 10.12 15.06
C ASP A 579 -10.18 11.61 15.45
N LEU A 580 -10.90 11.93 16.53
CA LEU A 580 -10.95 13.26 17.14
C LEU A 580 -9.84 13.44 18.18
N HIS A 581 -9.12 14.55 18.08
CA HIS A 581 -8.12 14.98 19.06
C HIS A 581 -8.40 16.42 19.50
N ILE A 582 -8.35 16.66 20.80
CA ILE A 582 -8.33 18.01 21.38
C ILE A 582 -7.14 18.18 22.31
N SER A 583 -6.63 19.42 22.43
CA SER A 583 -5.57 19.73 23.37
C SER A 583 -5.62 21.18 23.86
N CYS A 584 -5.18 21.39 25.08
CA CYS A 584 -5.01 22.73 25.67
C CYS A 584 -3.65 22.82 26.36
N TYR A 585 -3.00 23.98 26.30
CA TYR A 585 -1.75 24.24 27.00
C TYR A 585 -1.77 25.56 27.76
N ALA A 586 -1.35 25.53 29.03
CA ALA A 586 -1.27 26.70 29.89
C ALA A 586 -0.22 26.49 31.00
N ARG A 587 0.07 27.55 31.77
CA ARG A 587 0.96 27.44 32.94
C ARG A 587 0.28 26.77 34.13
N ASN A 588 -1.02 27.02 34.28
CA ASN A 588 -1.85 26.58 35.40
C ASN A 588 -2.71 25.38 34.94
N MET A 589 -2.73 24.30 35.73
CA MET A 589 -3.44 23.06 35.39
C MET A 589 -4.96 23.20 35.52
N GLN A 590 -5.43 23.92 36.54
CA GLN A 590 -6.86 24.14 36.77
C GLN A 590 -7.53 24.84 35.57
N LEU A 591 -6.83 25.76 34.91
CA LEU A 591 -7.31 26.38 33.67
C LEU A 591 -7.46 25.36 32.54
N ILE A 592 -6.50 24.44 32.41
CA ILE A 592 -6.52 23.39 31.38
C ILE A 592 -7.68 22.43 31.66
N GLU A 593 -7.83 21.97 32.91
CA GLU A 593 -8.92 21.11 33.35
C GLU A 593 -10.27 21.74 33.03
N ARG A 594 -10.48 23.00 33.43
CA ARG A 594 -11.74 23.71 33.16
C ARG A 594 -12.03 23.78 31.66
N GLN A 595 -11.05 24.19 30.85
CA GLN A 595 -11.26 24.35 29.40
C GLN A 595 -11.48 23.02 28.69
N LEU A 596 -10.73 21.98 29.04
CA LEU A 596 -10.91 20.65 28.45
C LEU A 596 -12.20 20.01 28.93
N GLN A 597 -12.58 20.14 30.20
CA GLN A 597 -13.85 19.61 30.70
C GLN A 597 -15.04 20.30 30.05
N THR A 598 -15.00 21.64 29.85
CA THR A 598 -16.02 22.34 29.06
C THR A 598 -16.09 21.77 27.63
N ALA A 599 -14.96 21.54 26.97
CA ALA A 599 -14.95 20.96 25.64
C ALA A 599 -15.50 19.52 25.62
N ILE A 600 -15.14 18.68 26.59
CA ILE A 600 -15.67 17.31 26.75
C ILE A 600 -17.18 17.35 26.95
N ASN A 601 -17.69 18.23 27.81
CA ASN A 601 -19.12 18.38 28.08
C ASN A 601 -19.88 18.77 26.80
N ASN A 602 -19.36 19.73 26.02
CA ASN A 602 -19.95 20.12 24.74
C ASN A 602 -19.95 18.96 23.73
N ILE A 603 -18.89 18.16 23.70
CA ILE A 603 -18.79 16.97 22.84
C ILE A 603 -19.81 15.91 23.27
N VAL A 604 -20.02 15.69 24.57
CA VAL A 604 -21.04 14.76 25.10
C VAL A 604 -22.45 15.24 24.76
N GLU A 605 -22.73 16.53 24.92
CA GLU A 605 -24.02 17.11 24.55
C GLU A 605 -24.29 16.97 23.04
N TRP A 606 -23.27 17.23 22.21
CA TRP A 606 -23.34 17.01 20.78
C TRP A 606 -23.56 15.53 20.43
N SER A 607 -22.87 14.60 21.11
CA SER A 607 -23.02 13.15 20.95
C SER A 607 -24.47 12.70 21.23
N ASN A 608 -25.11 13.27 22.25
CA ASN A 608 -26.52 13.03 22.58
C ASN A 608 -27.51 13.57 21.54
N LYS A 609 -27.07 14.45 20.62
CA LYS A 609 -27.89 15.02 19.53
C LYS A 609 -27.52 14.46 18.15
N SER A 610 -26.34 13.90 17.97
CA SER A 610 -25.81 13.46 16.67
C SER A 610 -25.89 11.96 16.42
N GLY A 611 -26.04 11.14 17.47
CA GLY A 611 -26.12 9.69 17.39
C GLY A 611 -24.75 8.99 17.45
N PHE A 612 -23.66 9.75 17.44
CA PHE A 612 -22.31 9.19 17.64
C PHE A 612 -22.07 8.86 19.10
N THR A 613 -21.66 7.63 19.41
CA THR A 613 -21.28 7.22 20.77
C THR A 613 -19.77 7.21 20.94
N ILE A 614 -19.28 7.87 21.98
CA ILE A 614 -17.85 7.93 22.31
C ILE A 614 -17.53 6.85 23.35
N SER A 615 -16.45 6.10 23.12
CA SER A 615 -16.01 5.04 24.05
C SER A 615 -15.15 5.63 25.16
N ALA A 616 -15.69 5.73 26.38
CA ALA A 616 -14.94 6.19 27.55
C ALA A 616 -13.71 5.32 27.86
N GLN A 617 -13.85 3.99 27.74
CA GLN A 617 -12.77 3.04 28.04
C GLN A 617 -11.57 3.15 27.10
N LYS A 618 -11.79 3.57 25.85
CA LYS A 618 -10.74 3.72 24.84
C LYS A 618 -10.27 5.15 24.64
N THR A 619 -11.01 6.12 25.19
CA THR A 619 -10.59 7.52 25.20
C THR A 619 -9.42 7.65 26.17
N ILE A 620 -8.31 8.22 25.69
CA ILE A 620 -7.04 8.26 26.43
C ILE A 620 -6.54 9.70 26.47
N GLY A 621 -6.02 10.10 27.63
CA GLY A 621 -5.29 11.35 27.83
C GLY A 621 -3.77 11.16 27.81
N ILE A 622 -3.05 12.16 27.31
CA ILE A 622 -1.61 12.32 27.57
C ILE A 622 -1.36 13.71 28.12
N HIS A 623 -0.59 13.76 29.20
CA HIS A 623 -0.06 15.00 29.75
C HIS A 623 1.40 15.17 29.33
N PHE A 624 1.66 16.15 28.46
CA PHE A 624 2.99 16.53 28.01
C PHE A 624 3.54 17.64 28.90
N CYS A 625 4.59 17.33 29.65
CA CYS A 625 5.31 18.32 30.45
C CYS A 625 6.78 17.92 30.65
N LYS A 626 7.66 18.92 30.76
CA LYS A 626 9.08 18.73 31.08
C LYS A 626 9.40 18.84 32.58
N ARG A 627 8.42 19.20 33.41
CA ARG A 627 8.59 19.30 34.86
C ARG A 627 8.72 17.88 35.44
N PRO A 628 9.59 17.66 36.44
CA PRO A 628 9.89 16.32 36.96
C PRO A 628 8.74 15.70 37.76
N LEU A 629 7.97 16.51 38.51
CA LEU A 629 6.81 16.10 39.29
C LEU A 629 5.63 17.02 39.00
N HIS A 630 4.51 16.44 38.59
CA HIS A 630 3.24 17.12 38.43
C HIS A 630 2.10 16.08 38.49
N PRO A 631 0.96 16.39 39.08
CA PRO A 631 -0.22 15.54 38.97
C PRO A 631 -0.76 15.58 37.52
N ASP A 632 -1.44 14.51 37.14
CA ASP A 632 -2.27 14.48 35.94
C ASP A 632 -3.63 15.11 36.24
N PRO A 633 -4.31 15.68 35.22
CA PRO A 633 -5.58 16.34 35.44
C PRO A 633 -6.73 15.37 35.65
N GLU A 634 -7.74 15.80 36.42
CA GLU A 634 -8.97 15.04 36.63
C GLU A 634 -10.04 15.43 35.60
N LEU A 635 -10.26 14.55 34.61
CA LEU A 635 -11.21 14.77 33.52
C LEU A 635 -12.18 13.60 33.42
N PHE A 636 -13.46 13.90 33.20
CA PHE A 636 -14.53 12.91 33.17
C PHE A 636 -15.28 12.93 31.85
N LEU A 637 -15.44 11.76 31.23
CA LEU A 637 -16.31 11.54 30.08
C LEU A 637 -17.55 10.78 30.54
N SER A 638 -18.71 11.45 30.55
CA SER A 638 -19.98 10.87 31.02
C SER A 638 -19.87 10.26 32.42
N GLY A 639 -19.18 10.95 33.34
CA GLY A 639 -18.94 10.49 34.71
C GLY A 639 -17.80 9.48 34.89
N VAL A 640 -17.24 8.95 33.80
CA VAL A 640 -16.10 8.02 33.85
C VAL A 640 -14.78 8.79 33.75
N PRO A 641 -13.81 8.59 34.67
CA PRO A 641 -12.52 9.28 34.59
C PRO A 641 -11.72 8.82 33.37
N ILE A 642 -11.14 9.79 32.64
CA ILE A 642 -10.29 9.54 31.47
C ILE A 642 -8.93 9.04 31.95
N ARG A 643 -8.47 7.92 31.37
CA ARG A 643 -7.17 7.32 31.72
C ARG A 643 -6.02 8.07 31.06
N PHE A 644 -5.04 8.46 31.85
CA PHE A 644 -3.79 9.05 31.37
C PHE A 644 -2.71 8.00 31.14
N GLN A 645 -1.98 8.13 30.03
CA GLN A 645 -0.89 7.23 29.66
C GLN A 645 0.39 8.01 29.33
N ASP A 646 1.55 7.40 29.58
CA ASP A 646 2.85 7.97 29.27
C ASP A 646 3.16 8.01 27.77
N ASN A 647 2.50 7.16 26.99
CA ASN A 647 2.60 7.14 25.54
C ASN A 647 1.32 6.62 24.87
N TYR A 648 1.04 7.10 23.66
CA TYR A 648 -0.14 6.69 22.89
C TYR A 648 0.15 6.71 21.39
N LYS A 649 -0.51 5.81 20.65
CA LYS A 649 -0.40 5.72 19.20
C LYS A 649 -1.50 6.54 18.52
N PHE A 650 -1.14 7.72 18.02
CA PHE A 650 -2.03 8.60 17.27
C PHE A 650 -1.66 8.60 15.78
N LEU A 651 -2.64 8.33 14.90
CA LEU A 651 -2.48 8.29 13.43
C LEU A 651 -1.20 7.56 12.98
N GLY A 652 -0.86 6.43 13.63
CA GLY A 652 0.28 5.60 13.27
C GLY A 652 1.63 5.93 13.95
N LEU A 653 1.76 7.06 14.63
CA LEU A 653 2.97 7.45 15.39
C LEU A 653 2.72 7.30 16.89
N VAL A 654 3.78 6.99 17.64
CA VAL A 654 3.70 6.90 19.12
C VAL A 654 4.28 8.17 19.71
N PHE A 655 3.45 8.93 20.41
CA PHE A 655 3.85 10.12 21.17
C PHE A 655 4.06 9.72 22.62
N ASP A 656 5.21 10.09 23.18
CA ASP A 656 5.53 9.94 24.61
C ASP A 656 5.47 11.29 25.32
N LYS A 657 5.21 11.31 26.63
CA LYS A 657 5.05 12.54 27.45
C LYS A 657 6.17 13.57 27.32
N ARG A 658 7.39 13.16 26.93
CA ARG A 658 8.56 14.04 26.70
C ARG A 658 8.86 14.32 25.23
N LEU A 659 8.04 13.83 24.30
CA LEU A 659 8.17 13.95 22.85
C LEU A 659 9.57 13.53 22.34
N THR A 660 10.07 12.41 22.86
CA THR A 660 11.38 11.84 22.48
C THR A 660 11.29 10.96 21.23
N PHE A 661 10.10 10.42 20.93
CA PHE A 661 9.82 9.40 19.91
C PHE A 661 10.61 8.10 20.07
N LEU A 662 11.26 7.87 21.23
CA LEU A 662 12.05 6.67 21.46
C LEU A 662 11.21 5.38 21.40
N PRO A 663 10.00 5.31 22.02
CA PRO A 663 9.13 4.14 21.89
C PRO A 663 8.69 3.89 20.43
N HIS A 664 8.41 4.97 19.69
CA HIS A 664 8.05 4.89 18.28
C HIS A 664 9.18 4.28 17.45
N ILE A 665 10.40 4.80 17.58
CA ILE A 665 11.58 4.33 16.84
C ILE A 665 11.89 2.88 17.19
N ALA A 666 11.77 2.47 18.45
CA ALA A 666 11.98 1.09 18.87
C ALA A 666 10.95 0.13 18.23
N SER A 667 9.67 0.49 18.25
CA SER A 667 8.60 -0.28 17.61
C SER A 667 8.78 -0.36 16.09
N LEU A 668 9.11 0.77 15.45
CA LEU A 668 9.40 0.85 14.03
C LEU A 668 10.58 -0.05 13.64
N ARG A 669 11.69 0.02 14.38
CA ARG A 669 12.87 -0.85 14.17
C ARG A 669 12.49 -2.32 14.26
N LYS A 670 11.72 -2.73 15.29
CA LYS A 670 11.28 -4.13 15.46
C LYS A 670 10.45 -4.60 14.25
N ARG A 671 9.53 -3.77 13.76
CA ARG A 671 8.74 -4.06 12.56
C ARG A 671 9.61 -4.18 11.31
N CYS A 672 10.53 -3.24 11.09
CA CYS A 672 11.40 -3.27 9.93
C CYS A 672 12.37 -4.47 9.95
N LEU A 673 12.88 -4.88 11.12
CA LEU A 673 13.72 -6.08 11.26
C LEU A 673 12.95 -7.36 10.89
N ARG A 674 11.66 -7.46 11.25
CA ARG A 674 10.80 -8.57 10.81
C ARG A 674 10.64 -8.57 9.28
N SER A 675 10.39 -7.41 8.69
CA SER A 675 10.30 -7.27 7.23
C SER A 675 11.63 -7.54 6.51
N LEU A 676 12.77 -7.32 7.17
CA LEU A 676 14.09 -7.61 6.61
C LEU A 676 14.34 -9.12 6.41
N ASN A 677 13.63 -9.98 7.14
CA ASN A 677 13.67 -11.43 6.90
C ASN A 677 13.16 -11.78 5.50
N ILE A 678 12.22 -11.01 4.94
CA ILE A 678 11.77 -11.18 3.55
C ILE A 678 12.95 -11.01 2.59
N LEU A 679 13.75 -9.95 2.77
CA LEU A 679 14.95 -9.75 1.96
C LEU A 679 15.96 -10.88 2.17
N ARG A 680 16.18 -11.34 3.41
CA ARG A 680 17.08 -12.47 3.69
C ARG A 680 16.66 -13.76 2.97
N THR A 681 15.35 -14.03 2.88
CA THR A 681 14.82 -15.20 2.18
C THR A 681 15.00 -15.10 0.66
N LEU A 682 14.87 -13.89 0.10
CA LEU A 682 14.95 -13.66 -1.35
C LEU A 682 16.39 -13.43 -1.84
N SER A 683 17.29 -12.99 -0.96
CA SER A 683 18.66 -12.63 -1.30
C SER A 683 19.63 -13.76 -0.96
N ASN A 684 20.29 -14.28 -1.99
CA ASN A 684 21.52 -15.03 -1.86
C ASN A 684 22.60 -14.36 -2.74
N THR A 685 23.87 -14.68 -2.51
CA THR A 685 25.01 -14.13 -3.28
C THR A 685 25.27 -14.87 -4.58
N SER A 686 24.78 -16.10 -4.70
CA SER A 686 24.98 -16.97 -5.87
C SER A 686 23.72 -17.16 -6.73
N TRP A 687 22.53 -17.06 -6.13
CA TRP A 687 21.23 -17.18 -6.78
C TRP A 687 20.21 -16.28 -6.09
N GLY A 688 18.96 -16.26 -6.57
CA GLY A 688 17.87 -15.51 -5.95
C GLY A 688 17.42 -14.31 -6.78
N ALA A 689 16.68 -13.41 -6.14
CA ALA A 689 16.09 -12.26 -6.82
C ALA A 689 17.18 -11.28 -7.30
N ASP A 690 16.91 -10.60 -8.41
CA ASP A 690 17.83 -9.60 -8.96
C ASP A 690 17.89 -8.35 -8.07
N ARG A 691 18.99 -7.59 -8.17
CA ARG A 691 19.25 -6.38 -7.38
C ARG A 691 18.10 -5.37 -7.50
N SER A 692 17.60 -5.16 -8.72
CA SER A 692 16.50 -4.22 -8.99
C SER A 692 15.22 -4.61 -8.27
N CYS A 693 14.85 -5.90 -8.24
CA CYS A 693 13.72 -6.40 -7.47
C CYS A 693 13.97 -6.27 -5.96
N LEU A 694 15.15 -6.66 -5.46
CA LEU A 694 15.48 -6.56 -4.04
C LEU A 694 15.39 -5.11 -3.54
N LEU A 695 15.94 -4.16 -4.28
CA LEU A 695 15.80 -2.73 -3.97
C LEU A 695 14.33 -2.30 -4.07
N ARG A 696 13.55 -2.77 -5.04
CA ARG A 696 12.10 -2.48 -5.13
C ARG A 696 11.34 -3.00 -3.90
N VAL A 697 11.64 -4.21 -3.42
CA VAL A 697 11.06 -4.80 -2.20
C VAL A 697 11.47 -4.00 -0.97
N TYR A 698 12.76 -3.64 -0.85
CA TYR A 698 13.25 -2.76 0.22
C TYR A 698 12.48 -1.42 0.27
N ARG A 699 12.40 -0.74 -0.88
CA ARG A 699 11.76 0.59 -1.01
C ARG A 699 10.29 0.57 -0.63
N SER A 700 9.60 -0.52 -0.93
CA SER A 700 8.15 -0.64 -0.82
C SER A 700 7.68 -1.20 0.52
N ILE A 701 8.45 -2.06 1.19
CA ILE A 701 8.12 -2.59 2.52
C ILE A 701 8.82 -1.79 3.62
N ILE A 702 10.15 -1.71 3.57
CA ILE A 702 10.96 -1.22 4.69
C ILE A 702 11.07 0.29 4.65
N ARG A 703 11.52 0.85 3.52
CA ARG A 703 11.72 2.30 3.38
C ARG A 703 10.41 3.06 3.51
N SER A 704 9.31 2.57 2.93
CA SER A 704 7.98 3.17 3.05
C SER A 704 7.49 3.27 4.50
N MET A 705 7.76 2.25 5.33
CA MET A 705 7.45 2.29 6.76
C MET A 705 8.30 3.34 7.50
N ILE A 706 9.58 3.47 7.13
CA ILE A 706 10.48 4.48 7.72
C ILE A 706 10.06 5.89 7.28
N ASP A 707 9.72 6.09 6.00
CA ASP A 707 9.32 7.39 5.46
C ASP A 707 8.02 7.90 6.09
N TYR A 708 7.09 7.01 6.44
CA TYR A 708 5.84 7.39 7.08
C TYR A 708 6.08 8.04 8.45
N GLY A 709 5.66 9.29 8.61
CA GLY A 709 5.84 10.04 9.85
C GLY A 709 7.22 10.67 10.05
N SER A 710 8.16 10.48 9.11
CA SER A 710 9.55 10.93 9.27
C SER A 710 9.70 12.45 9.35
N VAL A 711 8.74 13.19 8.81
CA VAL A 711 8.63 14.66 8.92
C VAL A 711 8.39 15.09 10.38
N VAL A 712 7.69 14.25 11.16
CA VAL A 712 7.33 14.48 12.57
C VAL A 712 8.41 13.94 13.49
N TYR A 713 8.62 12.61 13.48
CA TYR A 713 9.58 11.96 14.38
C TYR A 713 11.04 12.26 14.01
N GLY A 714 11.31 12.83 12.82
CA GLY A 714 12.63 13.32 12.43
C GLY A 714 13.17 14.43 13.34
N SER A 715 12.33 14.99 14.22
CA SER A 715 12.76 15.87 15.32
C SER A 715 13.40 15.14 16.51
N ALA A 716 13.41 13.81 16.52
CA ALA A 716 14.06 13.02 17.57
C ALA A 716 15.58 13.24 17.57
N ARG A 717 16.23 12.94 18.71
CA ARG A 717 17.69 13.07 18.84
C ARG A 717 18.42 12.23 17.77
N PRO A 718 19.52 12.74 17.17
CA PRO A 718 20.27 12.01 16.14
C PRO A 718 20.71 10.60 16.58
N SER A 719 21.08 10.42 17.85
CA SER A 719 21.46 9.11 18.41
C SER A 719 20.31 8.08 18.36
N TYR A 720 19.06 8.52 18.48
CA TYR A 720 17.89 7.63 18.37
C TYR A 720 17.60 7.29 16.91
N LEU A 721 17.70 8.28 16.02
CA LEU A 721 17.49 8.08 14.58
C LEU A 721 18.52 7.13 13.96
N LYS A 722 19.78 7.17 14.43
CA LYS A 722 20.85 6.23 14.02
C LYS A 722 20.47 4.75 14.20
N ARG A 723 19.53 4.43 15.09
CA ARG A 723 19.04 3.04 15.27
C ARG A 723 18.32 2.50 14.02
N LEU A 724 17.77 3.38 13.18
CA LEU A 724 17.13 3.01 11.91
C LEU A 724 18.14 2.86 10.76
N ASP A 725 19.26 3.56 10.82
CA ASP A 725 20.31 3.49 9.79
C ASP A 725 20.87 2.06 9.65
N TYR A 726 21.00 1.33 10.77
CA TYR A 726 21.40 -0.08 10.75
C TYR A 726 20.49 -0.93 9.84
N VAL A 727 19.17 -0.72 9.90
CA VAL A 727 18.21 -1.45 9.08
C VAL A 727 18.36 -1.08 7.60
N HIS A 728 18.53 0.21 7.31
CA HIS A 728 18.79 0.72 5.96
C HIS A 728 20.05 0.08 5.37
N HIS A 729 21.18 0.15 6.08
CA HIS A 729 22.45 -0.42 5.62
C HIS A 729 22.37 -1.92 5.43
N GLN A 730 21.72 -2.65 6.35
CA GLN A 730 21.55 -4.09 6.21
C GLN A 730 20.72 -4.45 4.98
N ALA A 731 19.65 -3.69 4.69
CA ALA A 731 18.84 -3.91 3.49
C ALA A 731 19.62 -3.64 2.21
N LEU A 732 20.45 -2.57 2.18
CA LEU A 732 21.33 -2.29 1.03
C LEU A 732 22.38 -3.38 0.84
N ARG A 733 23.03 -3.85 1.91
CA ARG A 733 24.00 -4.96 1.83
C ARG A 733 23.38 -6.24 1.26
N LEU A 734 22.19 -6.62 1.74
CA LEU A 734 21.46 -7.78 1.21
C LEU A 734 21.09 -7.60 -0.27
N SER A 735 20.63 -6.41 -0.64
CA SER A 735 20.23 -6.10 -2.02
C SER A 735 21.43 -6.11 -2.98
N LEU A 736 22.60 -5.64 -2.53
CA LEU A 736 23.83 -5.56 -3.32
C LEU A 736 24.70 -6.83 -3.24
N GLY A 737 24.51 -7.68 -2.23
CA GLY A 737 25.43 -8.78 -1.91
C GLY A 737 26.78 -8.31 -1.33
N ALA A 738 26.83 -7.08 -0.80
CA ALA A 738 28.01 -6.46 -0.21
C ALA A 738 28.36 -7.05 1.17
N PHE A 739 29.61 -6.90 1.60
CA PHE A 739 30.07 -7.38 2.89
C PHE A 739 29.63 -6.49 4.05
N ARG A 740 29.70 -7.04 5.28
CA ARG A 740 29.44 -6.28 6.51
C ARG A 740 30.40 -5.09 6.67
N THR A 741 31.65 -5.27 6.25
CA THR A 741 32.74 -4.27 6.30
C THR A 741 32.70 -3.27 5.15
N SER A 742 31.81 -3.42 4.16
CA SER A 742 31.72 -2.48 3.04
C SER A 742 31.41 -1.05 3.52
N PRO A 743 32.10 -0.01 2.99
CA PRO A 743 31.92 1.36 3.45
C PRO A 743 30.50 1.85 3.16
N ILE A 744 29.89 2.53 4.13
CA ILE A 744 28.51 3.02 4.02
C ILE A 744 28.33 3.98 2.83
N PRO A 745 29.23 4.96 2.58
CA PRO A 745 29.11 5.83 1.40
C PRO A 745 29.08 5.06 0.08
N SER A 746 29.89 3.99 -0.04
CA SER A 746 29.89 3.14 -1.24
C SER A 746 28.58 2.38 -1.41
N LEU A 747 27.95 1.93 -0.32
CA LEU A 747 26.62 1.29 -0.40
C LEU A 747 25.55 2.26 -0.93
N TYR A 748 25.59 3.52 -0.49
CA TYR A 748 24.68 4.55 -0.96
C TYR A 748 24.88 4.86 -2.45
N ALA A 749 26.13 5.08 -2.86
CA ALA A 749 26.49 5.40 -4.25
C ALA A 749 26.18 4.23 -5.19
N GLU A 750 26.53 2.99 -4.80
CA GLU A 750 26.31 1.81 -5.61
C GLU A 750 24.82 1.48 -5.74
N ALA A 751 24.04 1.48 -4.65
CA ALA A 751 22.59 1.24 -4.70
C ALA A 751 21.78 2.40 -5.30
N PHE A 752 22.40 3.57 -5.48
CA PHE A 752 21.73 4.84 -5.76
C PHE A 752 20.62 5.13 -4.74
N GLU A 753 20.98 5.04 -3.46
CA GLU A 753 20.09 5.27 -2.31
C GLU A 753 20.74 6.23 -1.33
N PRO A 754 20.16 7.43 -1.08
CA PRO A 754 20.75 8.38 -0.16
C PRO A 754 20.65 7.89 1.29
N SER A 755 21.37 8.58 2.19
CA SER A 755 21.22 8.39 3.63
C SER A 755 19.78 8.65 4.09
N LEU A 756 19.35 8.01 5.19
CA LEU A 756 18.03 8.29 5.75
C LEU A 756 17.90 9.75 6.21
N SER A 757 19.00 10.42 6.59
CA SER A 757 18.96 11.84 6.96
C SER A 757 18.60 12.71 5.77
N SER A 758 19.37 12.62 4.69
CA SER A 758 19.10 13.37 3.44
C SER A 758 17.70 13.08 2.92
N ARG A 759 17.22 11.84 3.07
CA ARG A 759 15.85 11.46 2.70
C ARG A 759 14.79 12.14 3.57
N ARG A 760 15.00 12.23 4.89
CA ARG A 760 14.10 12.95 5.79
C ARG A 760 14.05 14.44 5.47
N ASP A 761 15.19 15.06 5.19
CA ASP A 761 15.27 16.48 4.83
C ASP A 761 14.50 16.74 3.53
N LYS A 762 14.73 15.93 2.49
CA LYS A 762 14.00 15.96 1.23
C LYS A 762 12.47 15.86 1.43
N LEU A 763 12.00 14.90 2.23
CA LEU A 763 10.58 14.72 2.50
C LEU A 763 9.99 15.88 3.31
N SER A 764 10.75 16.40 4.26
CA SER A 764 10.34 17.49 5.15
C SER A 764 10.23 18.81 4.39
N LEU A 765 11.22 19.15 3.56
CA LEU A 765 11.19 20.33 2.70
C LEU A 765 10.07 20.23 1.64
N SER A 766 9.90 19.05 1.04
CA SER A 766 8.78 18.82 0.10
C SER A 766 7.43 19.00 0.79
N TYR A 767 7.31 18.64 2.06
CA TYR A 767 6.08 18.81 2.82
C TYR A 767 5.89 20.28 3.25
N TYR A 768 6.96 20.98 3.63
CA TYR A 768 6.95 22.41 3.95
C TYR A 768 6.37 23.25 2.80
N PHE A 769 6.92 23.12 1.59
CA PHE A 769 6.41 23.85 0.43
C PHE A 769 5.00 23.42 0.00
N ARG A 770 4.57 22.20 0.35
CA ARG A 770 3.19 21.73 0.11
C ARG A 770 2.19 22.43 1.03
N ILE A 771 2.56 22.72 2.27
CA ILE A 771 1.73 23.58 3.14
C ILE A 771 1.71 24.99 2.56
N LEU A 772 2.85 25.49 2.06
CA LEU A 772 2.91 26.82 1.45
C LEU A 772 2.15 26.95 0.12
N SER A 773 1.80 25.85 -0.55
CA SER A 773 0.98 25.90 -1.77
C SER A 773 -0.53 25.88 -1.51
N ASN A 774 -0.97 25.91 -0.25
CA ASN A 774 -2.39 25.88 0.12
C ASN A 774 -2.69 26.99 1.14
N ASP A 775 -3.36 28.05 0.69
CA ASP A 775 -3.68 29.21 1.53
C ASP A 775 -4.58 28.86 2.71
N LYS A 776 -5.52 27.94 2.50
CA LYS A 776 -6.48 27.50 3.53
C LYS A 776 -5.90 26.43 4.48
N HIS A 777 -4.58 26.21 4.47
CA HIS A 777 -3.96 25.20 5.33
C HIS A 777 -3.82 25.70 6.77
N PRO A 778 -4.33 25.00 7.81
CA PRO A 778 -4.32 25.50 9.18
C PRO A 778 -2.90 25.75 9.72
N LEU A 779 -1.94 24.90 9.33
CA LEU A 779 -0.53 25.08 9.69
C LEU A 779 0.19 26.23 8.95
N ARG A 780 -0.37 26.81 7.88
CA ARG A 780 0.31 27.84 7.08
C ARG A 780 0.65 29.06 7.94
N GLY A 781 -0.32 29.55 8.72
CA GLY A 781 -0.11 30.67 9.64
C GLY A 781 1.02 30.39 10.62
N THR A 782 1.03 29.22 11.26
CA THR A 782 2.08 28.82 12.20
C THR A 782 3.47 28.67 11.56
N LEU A 783 3.53 28.31 10.27
CA LEU A 783 4.80 28.26 9.53
C LEU A 783 5.32 29.63 9.13
N LEU A 784 4.44 30.59 8.83
CA LEU A 784 4.80 31.95 8.43
C LEU A 784 5.12 32.83 9.65
N ASN A 785 4.37 32.67 10.74
CA ASN A 785 4.48 33.46 11.96
C ASN A 785 5.77 33.15 12.72
N GLY A 786 6.65 34.15 12.82
CA GLY A 786 7.94 34.05 13.52
C GLY A 786 7.90 34.38 15.00
N ASN A 787 6.73 34.53 15.62
CA ASN A 787 6.58 35.10 16.97
C ASN A 787 7.39 34.35 18.04
N ASN A 788 7.57 33.03 17.89
CA ASN A 788 8.35 32.22 18.83
C ASN A 788 9.84 32.11 18.45
N ASN A 789 10.27 32.61 17.29
CA ASN A 789 11.64 32.43 16.79
C ASN A 789 12.68 33.05 17.74
N ARG A 790 12.41 34.26 18.24
CA ARG A 790 13.28 34.93 19.23
C ARG A 790 13.45 34.08 20.50
N LEU A 791 12.37 33.48 20.99
CA LEU A 791 12.39 32.63 22.18
C LEU A 791 13.14 31.31 21.95
N PHE A 792 13.01 30.71 20.76
CA PHE A 792 13.79 29.52 20.39
C PHE A 792 15.29 29.85 20.28
N ASN A 793 15.65 30.98 19.68
CA ASN A 793 17.04 31.43 19.59
C ASN A 793 17.65 31.70 20.98
N ALA A 794 16.87 32.23 21.92
CA ALA A 794 17.29 32.40 23.31
C ALA A 794 17.40 31.09 24.11
N ARG A 795 16.90 29.95 23.58
CA ARG A 795 16.90 28.64 24.24
C ARG A 795 17.34 27.53 23.29
N PRO A 796 18.62 27.50 22.88
CA PRO A 796 19.12 26.56 21.86
C PRO A 796 19.03 25.08 22.27
N SER A 797 18.92 24.77 23.56
CA SER A 797 18.69 23.41 24.06
C SER A 797 17.29 22.86 23.73
N CYS A 798 16.34 23.72 23.37
CA CYS A 798 14.99 23.31 22.96
C CYS A 798 14.95 23.00 21.46
N ILE A 799 14.52 21.80 21.12
CA ILE A 799 14.28 21.42 19.71
C ILE A 799 13.16 22.30 19.15
N PRO A 800 13.37 23.02 18.03
CA PRO A 800 12.37 23.90 17.47
C PRO A 800 11.25 23.13 16.76
N HIS A 801 10.08 23.76 16.65
CA HIS A 801 8.94 23.21 15.90
C HIS A 801 9.26 23.07 14.41
N PHE A 802 8.44 22.30 13.70
CA PHE A 802 8.65 21.96 12.29
C PHE A 802 9.01 23.15 11.37
N GLY A 803 8.29 24.27 11.44
CA GLY A 803 8.51 25.42 10.55
C GLY A 803 9.89 26.04 10.67
N LEU A 804 10.35 26.30 11.89
CA LEU A 804 11.68 26.86 12.14
C LEU A 804 12.78 25.86 11.76
N ARG A 805 12.59 24.55 12.00
CA ARG A 805 13.52 23.51 11.53
C ARG A 805 13.72 23.54 10.02
N MET A 806 12.64 23.73 9.26
CA MET A 806 12.73 23.77 7.79
C MET A 806 13.46 25.01 7.30
N ARG A 807 13.18 26.18 7.89
CA ARG A 807 13.90 27.43 7.57
C ARG A 807 15.40 27.30 7.79
N ASN A 808 15.83 26.63 8.88
CA ASN A 808 17.26 26.44 9.17
C ASN A 808 17.96 25.45 8.22
N ILE A 809 17.22 24.59 7.51
CA ILE A 809 17.78 23.63 6.54
C ILE A 809 17.80 24.25 5.13
N LEU A 810 16.90 25.19 4.84
CA LEU A 810 16.80 25.83 3.53
C LEU A 810 18.04 26.67 3.26
N PRO A 811 18.68 26.55 2.07
CA PRO A 811 19.74 27.47 1.68
C PRO A 811 19.14 28.80 1.20
N ASP A 812 19.99 29.82 1.09
CA ASP A 812 19.60 31.19 0.70
C ASP A 812 18.83 31.26 -0.63
N THR A 813 19.13 30.37 -1.57
CA THR A 813 18.44 30.30 -2.88
C THR A 813 16.94 29.96 -2.80
N PHE A 814 16.46 29.42 -1.68
CA PHE A 814 15.03 29.15 -1.46
C PHE A 814 14.36 30.22 -0.59
N HIS A 815 15.11 31.16 -0.02
CA HIS A 815 14.54 32.26 0.75
C HIS A 815 13.80 33.22 -0.20
N GLY A 816 12.61 33.68 0.19
CA GLY A 816 11.78 34.57 -0.63
C GLY A 816 11.01 33.88 -1.76
N VAL A 817 11.20 32.57 -1.99
CA VAL A 817 10.42 31.82 -3.00
C VAL A 817 8.94 31.82 -2.65
N LYS A 818 8.13 32.50 -3.48
CA LYS A 818 6.67 32.47 -3.41
C LYS A 818 6.16 31.24 -4.16
N VAL A 819 5.38 30.41 -3.49
CA VAL A 819 4.74 29.23 -4.11
C VAL A 819 3.34 29.62 -4.57
N HIS A 820 3.01 29.25 -5.79
CA HIS A 820 1.68 29.40 -6.36
C HIS A 820 0.66 28.64 -5.52
N THR A 821 -0.40 29.34 -5.11
CA THR A 821 -1.40 28.79 -4.22
C THR A 821 -2.48 28.11 -5.04
N THR A 822 -2.74 26.85 -4.70
CA THR A 822 -3.79 26.06 -5.35
C THR A 822 -5.15 26.52 -4.84
N ASP A 823 -5.68 27.58 -5.43
CA ASP A 823 -7.03 28.02 -5.12
C ASP A 823 -8.05 26.97 -5.56
N PHE A 824 -9.06 26.82 -4.72
CA PHE A 824 -10.22 26.02 -5.04
C PHE A 824 -10.84 26.54 -6.34
N CYS A 825 -11.14 25.64 -7.29
CA CYS A 825 -11.73 26.02 -8.57
C CYS A 825 -13.10 26.65 -8.33
N GLY A 826 -13.29 27.94 -8.65
CA GLY A 826 -14.63 28.54 -8.64
C GLY A 826 -15.58 27.89 -9.64
N HIS A 827 -15.02 27.28 -10.71
CA HIS A 827 -15.78 26.65 -11.78
C HIS A 827 -16.18 25.20 -11.47
N PRO A 828 -17.45 24.84 -11.71
CA PRO A 828 -17.95 23.48 -11.63
C PRO A 828 -17.16 22.44 -12.44
N PRO A 829 -16.77 21.30 -11.83
CA PRO A 829 -16.01 20.24 -12.51
C PRO A 829 -16.83 19.44 -13.54
N TRP A 830 -18.14 19.63 -13.60
CA TRP A 830 -19.03 18.98 -14.56
C TRP A 830 -19.25 19.77 -15.84
N MET A 831 -18.72 20.99 -15.93
CA MET A 831 -18.65 21.70 -17.21
C MET A 831 -17.46 21.19 -18.02
N GLU A 832 -17.69 20.94 -19.31
CA GLU A 832 -16.62 20.56 -20.22
C GLU A 832 -15.53 21.63 -20.22
N ASN A 833 -14.29 21.17 -20.04
CA ASN A 833 -13.13 22.03 -19.90
C ASN A 833 -11.98 21.57 -20.82
N SER A 834 -12.29 20.76 -21.83
CA SER A 834 -11.36 20.31 -22.86
C SER A 834 -11.14 21.44 -23.86
N ILE A 835 -9.88 21.77 -24.13
CA ILE A 835 -9.53 22.61 -25.28
C ILE A 835 -9.05 21.66 -26.39
N SER A 836 -9.74 21.69 -27.53
CA SER A 836 -9.31 20.96 -28.73
C SER A 836 -8.11 21.65 -29.36
N TYR A 837 -7.23 20.87 -30.00
CA TYR A 837 -6.13 21.38 -30.78
C TYR A 837 -6.07 20.67 -32.14
N ILE A 838 -5.44 21.34 -33.10
CA ILE A 838 -5.23 20.85 -34.44
C ILE A 838 -3.82 20.27 -34.52
N ASN A 839 -3.67 19.09 -35.12
CA ASN A 839 -2.37 18.51 -35.42
C ASN A 839 -2.24 18.23 -36.92
N PRO A 840 -1.81 19.23 -37.73
CA PRO A 840 -1.71 19.05 -39.18
C PRO A 840 -0.62 18.05 -39.59
N PHE A 841 0.22 17.63 -38.64
CA PHE A 841 1.34 16.72 -38.85
C PHE A 841 1.08 15.30 -38.30
N GLY A 842 -0.14 14.99 -37.85
CA GLY A 842 -0.43 13.75 -37.10
C GLY A 842 -0.07 12.43 -37.81
N ASN A 843 0.02 12.45 -39.14
CA ASN A 843 0.37 11.30 -39.97
C ASN A 843 1.88 11.22 -40.32
N PHE A 844 2.69 12.18 -39.86
CA PHE A 844 4.11 12.29 -40.20
C PHE A 844 4.99 12.16 -38.95
N THR A 845 6.02 11.32 -39.04
CA THR A 845 7.05 11.20 -38.00
C THR A 845 8.20 12.15 -38.30
N LYS A 846 8.66 12.89 -37.28
CA LYS A 846 9.76 13.88 -37.40
C LYS A 846 11.07 13.26 -37.90
N SER A 847 11.34 12.00 -37.58
CA SER A 847 12.55 11.29 -38.00
C SER A 847 12.58 10.93 -39.48
N ASP A 848 11.41 10.78 -40.11
CA ASP A 848 11.28 10.17 -41.43
C ASP A 848 10.82 11.17 -42.50
N SER A 849 10.53 12.42 -42.11
CA SER A 849 9.96 13.46 -42.96
C SER A 849 10.96 14.58 -43.24
N ASN A 850 11.10 15.00 -44.50
CA ASN A 850 11.96 16.13 -44.88
C ASN A 850 11.38 17.46 -44.38
N ASN A 851 12.22 18.34 -43.82
CA ASN A 851 11.81 19.65 -43.28
C ASN A 851 11.08 20.52 -44.33
N SER A 852 11.45 20.45 -45.60
CA SER A 852 10.78 21.18 -46.69
C SER A 852 9.31 20.77 -46.85
N VAL A 853 9.00 19.48 -46.66
CA VAL A 853 7.63 18.95 -46.71
C VAL A 853 6.83 19.44 -45.52
N LEU A 854 7.42 19.44 -44.32
CA LEU A 854 6.76 19.96 -43.11
C LEU A 854 6.49 21.47 -43.20
N ILE A 855 7.41 22.24 -43.77
CA ILE A 855 7.20 23.68 -44.04
C ILE A 855 6.06 23.87 -45.06
N SER A 856 6.02 23.07 -46.13
CA SER A 856 4.95 23.12 -47.13
C SER A 856 3.58 22.83 -46.51
N LEU A 857 3.47 21.77 -45.69
CA LEU A 857 2.25 21.43 -44.95
C LEU A 857 1.84 22.54 -43.98
N PHE A 858 2.80 23.15 -43.29
CA PHE A 858 2.53 24.30 -42.43
C PHE A 858 1.98 25.49 -43.22
N ASN A 859 2.57 25.80 -44.38
CA ASN A 859 2.11 26.88 -45.24
C ASN A 859 0.71 26.63 -45.78
N GLN A 860 0.38 25.40 -46.19
CA GLN A 860 -0.96 25.01 -46.60
C GLN A 860 -1.97 25.18 -45.45
N HIS A 861 -1.62 24.71 -44.24
CA HIS A 861 -2.43 24.92 -43.05
C HIS A 861 -2.61 26.42 -42.74
N ARG A 862 -1.57 27.24 -42.88
CA ARG A 862 -1.65 28.69 -42.70
C ARG A 862 -2.56 29.37 -43.72
N GLN A 863 -2.53 28.93 -44.98
CA GLN A 863 -3.43 29.44 -46.02
C GLN A 863 -4.89 29.19 -45.66
N PHE A 864 -5.22 27.99 -45.17
CA PHE A 864 -6.58 27.67 -44.71
C PHE A 864 -7.04 28.56 -43.54
N TYR A 865 -6.14 28.90 -42.61
CA TYR A 865 -6.42 29.77 -41.46
C TYR A 865 -5.93 31.21 -41.67
N GLN A 866 -5.92 31.74 -42.90
CA GLN A 866 -5.41 33.09 -43.19
C GLN A 866 -6.17 34.20 -42.43
N SER A 867 -7.46 33.98 -42.13
CA SER A 867 -8.29 34.89 -41.34
C SER A 867 -8.05 34.88 -39.82
N TYR A 868 -7.16 34.00 -39.33
CA TYR A 868 -6.76 33.93 -37.93
C TYR A 868 -5.35 34.51 -37.77
N GLN A 869 -5.18 35.39 -36.77
CA GLN A 869 -3.87 35.94 -36.44
C GLN A 869 -2.98 34.86 -35.79
N PRO A 870 -1.78 34.58 -36.34
CA PRO A 870 -0.89 33.58 -35.78
C PRO A 870 -0.17 34.12 -34.55
N VAL A 871 -0.11 33.29 -33.50
CA VAL A 871 0.66 33.54 -32.28
C VAL A 871 1.51 32.32 -32.00
N PHE A 872 2.83 32.47 -32.01
CA PHE A 872 3.76 31.38 -31.72
C PHE A 872 4.26 31.52 -30.30
N THR A 873 4.32 30.42 -29.55
CA THR A 873 4.75 30.43 -28.14
C THR A 873 5.81 29.39 -27.91
N ASP A 874 6.83 29.73 -27.11
CA ASP A 874 7.83 28.77 -26.67
C ASP A 874 8.31 29.04 -25.23
N GLY A 875 8.79 27.98 -24.58
CA GLY A 875 9.41 28.02 -23.26
C GLY A 875 10.74 27.26 -23.26
N SER A 876 11.81 27.91 -22.82
CA SER A 876 13.16 27.34 -22.85
C SER A 876 13.79 27.27 -21.46
N LYS A 877 14.60 26.22 -21.24
CA LYS A 877 15.42 26.05 -20.04
C LYS A 877 16.83 25.61 -20.40
N SER A 878 17.82 26.37 -19.93
CA SER A 878 19.23 25.99 -19.88
C SER A 878 19.69 25.87 -18.43
N LEU A 879 20.98 25.59 -18.21
CA LEU A 879 21.56 25.40 -16.86
C LEU A 879 21.31 26.60 -15.93
N ASN A 880 21.43 27.82 -16.46
CA ASN A 880 21.37 29.06 -15.68
C ASN A 880 20.25 30.02 -16.11
N HIS A 881 19.42 29.62 -17.08
CA HIS A 881 18.39 30.49 -17.65
C HIS A 881 17.10 29.71 -17.89
N VAL A 882 15.98 30.33 -17.55
CA VAL A 882 14.64 29.86 -17.94
C VAL A 882 13.92 31.06 -18.51
N GLY A 883 13.32 30.91 -19.68
CA GLY A 883 12.58 31.99 -20.31
C GLY A 883 11.33 31.47 -21.01
N CYS A 884 10.36 32.36 -21.20
CA CYS A 884 9.19 32.11 -22.03
C CYS A 884 9.02 33.28 -22.99
N ALA A 885 8.56 33.00 -24.21
CA ALA A 885 8.31 34.04 -25.19
C ALA A 885 7.12 33.71 -26.08
N PHE A 886 6.52 34.76 -26.64
CA PHE A 886 5.59 34.61 -27.74
C PHE A 886 5.88 35.64 -28.84
N PHE A 887 5.53 35.28 -30.06
CA PHE A 887 5.69 36.10 -31.26
C PHE A 887 4.35 36.22 -32.00
N THR A 888 3.92 37.43 -32.33
CA THR A 888 2.73 37.68 -33.14
C THR A 888 2.87 38.97 -33.93
N ASN A 889 2.52 38.94 -35.23
CA ASN A 889 2.48 40.11 -36.12
C ASN A 889 3.70 41.05 -36.03
N GLY A 890 4.93 40.50 -35.98
CA GLY A 890 6.17 41.28 -35.86
C GLY A 890 6.52 41.73 -34.44
N HIS A 891 5.61 41.57 -33.48
CA HIS A 891 5.86 41.83 -32.05
C HIS A 891 6.36 40.59 -31.34
N ILE A 892 7.39 40.77 -30.51
CA ILE A 892 7.97 39.73 -29.68
C ILE A 892 7.95 40.16 -28.22
N VAL A 893 7.46 39.29 -27.35
CA VAL A 893 7.47 39.50 -25.91
C VAL A 893 8.15 38.29 -25.28
N SER A 894 9.15 38.56 -24.44
CA SER A 894 9.94 37.51 -23.80
C SER A 894 10.24 37.87 -22.36
N TYR A 895 10.03 36.91 -21.45
CA TYR A 895 10.29 37.07 -20.02
C TYR A 895 11.26 36.02 -19.52
N LYS A 896 12.21 36.44 -18.69
CA LYS A 896 13.06 35.58 -17.87
C LYS A 896 12.29 35.15 -16.63
N LEU A 897 12.26 33.85 -16.38
CA LEU A 897 11.59 33.23 -15.24
C LEU A 897 12.60 32.79 -14.18
N HIS A 898 12.10 32.48 -12.99
CA HIS A 898 12.92 31.92 -11.91
C HIS A 898 13.55 30.58 -12.35
N SER A 899 14.80 30.32 -11.93
CA SER A 899 15.61 29.15 -12.36
C SER A 899 14.98 27.79 -12.03
N PHE A 900 14.15 27.76 -10.99
CA PHE A 900 13.42 26.56 -10.55
C PHE A 900 12.27 26.17 -11.50
N THR A 901 11.76 27.09 -12.31
CA THR A 901 10.67 26.84 -13.26
C THR A 901 11.05 25.72 -14.24
N SER A 902 10.15 24.78 -14.50
CA SER A 902 10.36 23.72 -15.49
C SER A 902 10.07 24.22 -16.91
N VAL A 903 10.61 23.53 -17.92
CA VAL A 903 10.31 23.81 -19.34
C VAL A 903 8.79 23.82 -19.57
N PHE A 904 8.11 22.82 -19.04
CA PHE A 904 6.66 22.71 -19.12
C PHE A 904 5.93 23.92 -18.52
N SER A 905 6.34 24.37 -17.33
CA SER A 905 5.76 25.58 -16.72
C SER A 905 6.09 26.86 -17.51
N SER A 906 7.26 26.96 -18.13
CA SER A 906 7.61 28.10 -19.00
C SER A 906 6.76 28.12 -20.27
N GLU A 907 6.52 26.98 -20.91
CA GLU A 907 5.64 26.87 -22.09
C GLU A 907 4.20 27.30 -21.76
N ILE A 908 3.67 26.85 -20.61
CA ILE A 908 2.32 27.26 -20.16
C ILE A 908 2.27 28.77 -19.90
N THR A 909 3.34 29.32 -19.32
CA THR A 909 3.44 30.74 -19.03
C THR A 909 3.49 31.55 -20.34
N ALA A 910 4.19 31.07 -21.37
CA ALA A 910 4.19 31.68 -22.71
C ALA A 910 2.77 31.78 -23.28
N VAL A 911 2.01 30.66 -23.24
CA VAL A 911 0.61 30.62 -23.69
C VAL A 911 -0.27 31.55 -22.88
N TYR A 912 -0.10 31.62 -21.55
CA TYR A 912 -0.86 32.53 -20.70
C TYR A 912 -0.68 34.00 -21.12
N PHE A 913 0.57 34.43 -21.35
CA PHE A 913 0.83 35.81 -21.79
C PHE A 913 0.39 36.08 -23.22
N ALA A 914 0.48 35.09 -24.11
CA ALA A 914 -0.08 35.20 -25.44
C ALA A 914 -1.61 35.41 -25.41
N LEU A 915 -2.32 34.69 -24.54
CA LEU A 915 -3.76 34.93 -24.33
C LEU A 915 -4.03 36.31 -23.72
N LYS A 916 -3.22 36.75 -22.75
CA LYS A 916 -3.33 38.09 -22.16
C LYS A 916 -3.17 39.20 -23.22
N TYR A 917 -2.21 39.04 -24.11
CA TYR A 917 -2.01 39.94 -25.25
C TYR A 917 -3.23 39.97 -26.18
N ILE A 918 -3.84 38.81 -26.46
CA ILE A 918 -5.08 38.70 -27.24
C ILE A 918 -6.23 39.48 -26.58
N ASP A 919 -6.34 39.43 -25.24
CA ASP A 919 -7.37 40.19 -24.50
C ASP A 919 -7.10 41.70 -24.56
N GLU A 920 -5.86 42.12 -24.31
CA GLU A 920 -5.45 43.53 -24.29
C GLU A 920 -5.59 44.23 -25.65
N HIS A 921 -5.40 43.49 -26.75
CA HIS A 921 -5.51 44.00 -28.13
C HIS A 921 -6.84 43.64 -28.80
N GLU A 922 -7.80 43.08 -28.05
CA GLU A 922 -9.14 42.70 -28.52
C GLU A 922 -9.17 41.85 -29.81
N ILE A 923 -8.20 40.94 -29.95
CA ILE A 923 -8.05 40.11 -31.16
C ILE A 923 -9.19 39.10 -31.24
N ARG A 924 -10.10 39.27 -32.22
CA ARG A 924 -11.30 38.43 -32.37
C ARG A 924 -11.03 37.02 -32.88
N LYS A 925 -10.00 36.80 -33.71
CA LYS A 925 -9.66 35.49 -34.29
C LYS A 925 -8.15 35.25 -34.22
N SER A 926 -7.72 34.26 -33.45
CA SER A 926 -6.31 33.91 -33.31
C SER A 926 -6.06 32.40 -33.33
N ILE A 927 -4.88 32.00 -33.78
CA ILE A 927 -4.40 30.62 -33.74
C ILE A 927 -3.06 30.57 -33.03
N LEU A 928 -3.01 29.81 -31.94
CA LEU A 928 -1.86 29.62 -31.07
C LEU A 928 -1.09 28.37 -31.51
N TYR A 929 0.15 28.58 -31.96
CA TYR A 929 1.08 27.55 -32.35
C TYR A 929 2.08 27.28 -31.22
N THR A 930 2.20 26.01 -30.82
CA THR A 930 3.18 25.54 -29.83
C THR A 930 3.75 24.20 -30.26
N ASP A 931 5.02 23.96 -29.96
CA ASP A 931 5.67 22.68 -30.16
C ASP A 931 5.55 21.73 -28.96
N SER A 932 5.00 22.21 -27.84
CA SER A 932 4.75 21.40 -26.66
C SER A 932 3.50 20.56 -26.78
N MET A 933 3.68 19.32 -27.25
CA MET A 933 2.61 18.32 -27.24
C MET A 933 2.09 18.07 -25.81
N SER A 934 2.99 18.10 -24.82
CA SER A 934 2.62 17.88 -23.42
C SER A 934 1.67 18.96 -22.87
N LEU A 935 1.81 20.20 -23.34
CA LEU A 935 0.94 21.32 -23.00
C LEU A 935 -0.43 21.12 -23.65
N LEU A 936 -0.47 20.80 -24.95
CA LEU A 936 -1.73 20.58 -25.68
C LEU A 936 -2.51 19.40 -25.12
N GLU A 937 -1.85 18.29 -24.80
CA GLU A 937 -2.47 17.15 -24.13
C GLU A 937 -3.02 17.55 -22.74
N SER A 938 -2.32 18.40 -22.01
CA SER A 938 -2.76 18.91 -20.71
C SER A 938 -3.96 19.86 -20.84
N LEU A 939 -4.01 20.69 -21.88
CA LEU A 939 -5.17 21.54 -22.19
C LEU A 939 -6.37 20.72 -22.67
N ARG A 940 -6.15 19.63 -23.41
CA ARG A 940 -7.20 18.67 -23.77
C ARG A 940 -7.72 17.91 -22.54
N SER A 941 -6.85 17.61 -21.58
CA SER A 941 -7.21 16.80 -20.41
C SER A 941 -8.30 17.45 -19.55
N SER A 942 -9.31 16.68 -19.17
CA SER A 942 -10.43 17.14 -18.33
C SER A 942 -10.03 17.48 -16.90
N SER A 943 -9.03 16.78 -16.36
CA SER A 943 -8.60 16.85 -14.98
C SER A 943 -7.10 17.17 -14.90
N THR A 944 -6.78 18.45 -14.78
CA THR A 944 -5.40 18.88 -14.46
C THR A 944 -5.22 19.11 -12.97
N ARG A 945 -4.02 18.80 -12.47
CA ARG A 945 -3.56 19.19 -11.13
C ARG A 945 -2.63 20.41 -11.16
N ASN A 946 -2.23 20.86 -12.35
CA ASN A 946 -1.33 21.99 -12.50
C ASN A 946 -2.15 23.30 -12.44
N PRO A 947 -1.89 24.20 -11.48
CA PRO A 947 -2.62 25.45 -11.36
C PRO A 947 -2.45 26.37 -12.59
N LEU A 948 -1.30 26.35 -13.28
CA LEU A 948 -1.08 27.21 -14.45
C LEU A 948 -1.96 26.80 -15.65
N ILE A 949 -2.13 25.50 -15.89
CA ILE A 949 -3.06 25.01 -16.94
C ILE A 949 -4.48 25.47 -16.64
N LYS A 950 -4.84 25.51 -15.35
CA LYS A 950 -6.16 25.93 -14.91
C LYS A 950 -6.36 27.42 -15.18
N GLU A 951 -5.37 28.25 -14.87
CA GLU A 951 -5.37 29.69 -15.21
C GLU A 951 -5.52 29.91 -16.72
N VAL A 952 -4.79 29.15 -17.56
CA VAL A 952 -4.92 29.22 -19.02
C VAL A 952 -6.34 28.87 -19.47
N LYS A 953 -6.93 27.80 -18.92
CA LYS A 953 -8.32 27.41 -19.24
C LYS A 953 -9.35 28.43 -18.79
N ASP A 954 -9.16 29.00 -17.60
CA ASP A 954 -10.07 30.02 -17.06
C ASP A 954 -9.99 31.30 -17.91
N PHE A 955 -8.78 31.71 -18.31
CA PHE A 955 -8.58 32.87 -19.18
C PHE A 955 -9.07 32.64 -20.62
N TYR A 956 -8.86 31.45 -21.18
CA TYR A 956 -9.42 31.06 -22.47
C TYR A 956 -10.95 31.19 -22.50
N ARG A 957 -11.64 30.78 -21.43
CA ARG A 957 -13.10 30.92 -21.34
C ARG A 957 -13.55 32.37 -21.21
N HIS A 958 -12.81 33.19 -20.46
CA HIS A 958 -13.07 34.63 -20.39
C HIS A 958 -13.03 35.25 -21.79
N LEU A 959 -12.02 34.91 -22.59
CA LEU A 959 -11.93 35.34 -23.99
C LEU A 959 -13.08 34.82 -24.87
N LEU A 960 -13.49 33.56 -24.71
CA LEU A 960 -14.67 33.02 -25.39
C LEU A 960 -15.95 33.80 -25.02
N SER A 961 -16.10 34.19 -23.75
CA SER A 961 -17.27 34.97 -23.29
C SER A 961 -17.33 36.38 -23.87
N LYS A 962 -16.18 36.94 -24.28
CA LYS A 962 -16.08 38.18 -25.06
C LYS A 962 -16.27 37.99 -26.57
N GLY A 963 -16.52 36.76 -27.03
CA GLY A 963 -16.72 36.43 -28.44
C GLY A 963 -15.45 36.18 -29.25
N ALA A 964 -14.28 36.07 -28.62
CA ALA A 964 -13.04 35.71 -29.31
C ALA A 964 -13.05 34.24 -29.76
N ARG A 965 -12.48 33.94 -30.93
CA ARG A 965 -12.30 32.57 -31.45
C ARG A 965 -10.82 32.24 -31.47
N ILE A 966 -10.40 31.36 -30.57
CA ILE A 966 -8.99 30.99 -30.37
C ILE A 966 -8.83 29.50 -30.64
N LEU A 967 -7.94 29.17 -31.58
CA LEU A 967 -7.57 27.81 -31.94
C LEU A 967 -6.18 27.49 -31.41
N PHE A 968 -5.95 26.24 -31.02
CA PHE A 968 -4.61 25.75 -30.66
C PHE A 968 -4.13 24.78 -31.74
N SER A 969 -2.85 24.83 -32.09
CA SER A 969 -2.25 23.97 -33.12
C SER A 969 -0.84 23.54 -32.73
N TRP A 970 -0.55 22.26 -32.95
CA TRP A 970 0.79 21.72 -32.73
C TRP A 970 1.70 21.99 -33.94
N VAL A 971 2.94 22.39 -33.67
CA VAL A 971 4.00 22.54 -34.69
C VAL A 971 5.26 21.77 -34.30
N PRO A 972 6.01 21.19 -35.25
CA PRO A 972 7.26 20.53 -34.94
C PRO A 972 8.36 21.55 -34.61
N SER A 973 9.12 21.29 -33.54
CA SER A 973 10.27 22.11 -33.15
C SER A 973 11.45 21.97 -34.13
N HIS A 974 12.25 23.02 -34.32
CA HIS A 974 13.50 23.01 -35.10
C HIS A 974 13.35 22.56 -36.57
N VAL A 975 12.25 22.94 -37.20
CA VAL A 975 11.94 22.62 -38.61
C VAL A 975 12.15 23.84 -39.53
N GLY A 976 12.44 25.02 -38.97
CA GLY A 976 12.62 26.25 -39.76
C GLY A 976 11.32 27.03 -39.99
N ILE A 977 10.29 26.77 -39.18
CA ILE A 977 9.07 27.60 -39.17
C ILE A 977 9.41 28.93 -38.50
N THR A 978 9.53 30.01 -39.28
CA THR A 978 10.07 31.31 -38.84
C THR A 978 9.49 31.80 -37.51
N GLY A 979 8.16 31.75 -37.34
CA GLY A 979 7.51 32.20 -36.11
C GLY A 979 7.87 31.38 -34.87
N ASN A 980 8.01 30.06 -35.00
CA ASN A 980 8.40 29.17 -33.91
C ASN A 980 9.88 29.36 -33.54
N GLU A 981 10.77 29.46 -34.54
CA GLU A 981 12.20 29.69 -34.31
C GLU A 981 12.47 31.05 -33.65
N LEU A 982 11.69 32.09 -34.00
CA LEU A 982 11.78 33.40 -33.34
C LEU A 982 11.34 33.36 -31.88
N ALA A 983 10.25 32.63 -31.57
CA ALA A 983 9.80 32.43 -30.20
C ALA A 983 10.85 31.65 -29.38
N ASP A 984 11.42 30.57 -29.92
CA ASP A 984 12.47 29.77 -29.26
C ASP A 984 13.75 30.58 -29.01
N LYS A 985 14.23 31.30 -30.03
CA LYS A 985 15.40 32.17 -29.89
C LYS A 985 15.19 33.22 -28.79
N SER A 986 13.99 33.79 -28.72
CA SER A 986 13.68 34.86 -27.76
C SER A 986 13.44 34.34 -26.35
N ALA A 987 12.87 33.15 -26.19
CA ALA A 987 12.79 32.48 -24.90
C ALA A 987 14.20 32.21 -24.33
N LYS A 988 15.14 31.80 -25.19
CA LYS A 988 16.55 31.58 -24.83
C LYS A 988 17.30 32.88 -24.47
N SER A 989 16.95 34.00 -25.09
CA SER A 989 17.62 35.30 -24.87
C SER A 989 16.87 36.27 -23.94
N ALA A 990 15.78 35.85 -23.31
CA ALA A 990 14.94 36.72 -22.48
C ALA A 990 15.74 37.36 -21.32
N THR A 991 15.60 38.67 -21.13
CA THR A 991 16.32 39.43 -20.10
C THR A 991 15.41 39.99 -19.01
N GLU A 992 14.18 40.39 -19.37
CA GLU A 992 13.21 40.99 -18.45
C GLU A 992 12.71 39.99 -17.42
N PHE A 993 13.02 40.19 -16.13
CA PHE A 993 12.67 39.23 -15.08
C PHE A 993 11.22 39.36 -14.63
N LEU A 994 10.43 38.31 -14.89
CA LEU A 994 9.05 38.23 -14.45
C LEU A 994 8.96 37.59 -13.05
N THR A 995 8.48 38.37 -12.09
CA THR A 995 8.21 37.88 -10.74
C THR A 995 6.85 37.19 -10.67
N ARG A 996 6.83 35.85 -10.77
CA ARG A 996 5.61 35.03 -10.61
C ARG A 996 5.81 33.93 -9.55
N PRO A 997 4.78 33.59 -8.75
CA PRO A 997 4.83 32.45 -7.85
C PRO A 997 5.10 31.13 -8.59
N LEU A 998 5.93 30.27 -8.00
CA LEU A 998 6.32 28.98 -8.56
C LEU A 998 5.32 27.87 -8.23
N VAL A 999 5.05 26.99 -9.19
CA VAL A 999 4.22 25.80 -8.93
C VAL A 999 4.93 24.87 -7.95
N TYR A 1000 4.19 24.26 -7.01
CA TYR A 1000 4.74 23.31 -6.05
C TYR A 1000 5.56 22.17 -6.70
N ALA A 1001 5.15 21.69 -7.87
CA ALA A 1001 5.86 20.66 -8.61
C ALA A 1001 7.29 21.08 -8.98
N ASP A 1002 7.46 22.33 -9.42
CA ASP A 1002 8.75 22.90 -9.79
C ASP A 1002 9.64 23.08 -8.56
N VAL A 1003 9.09 23.64 -7.48
CA VAL A 1003 9.81 23.79 -6.20
C VAL A 1003 10.23 22.43 -5.65
N ARG A 1004 9.36 21.42 -5.72
CA ARG A 1004 9.68 20.06 -5.29
C ARG A 1004 10.80 19.46 -6.16
N SER A 1005 10.80 19.71 -7.46
CA SER A 1005 11.88 19.30 -8.36
C SER A 1005 13.21 19.95 -7.97
N ALA A 1006 13.19 21.27 -7.71
CA ALA A 1006 14.35 22.02 -7.23
C ALA A 1006 14.88 21.50 -5.88
N VAL A 1007 14.00 21.20 -4.92
CA VAL A 1007 14.39 20.57 -3.64
C VAL A 1007 15.04 19.21 -3.88
N ASN A 1008 14.49 18.39 -4.78
CA ASN A 1008 15.07 17.09 -5.12
C ASN A 1008 16.47 17.22 -5.70
N GLN A 1009 16.66 18.20 -6.61
CA GLN A 1009 17.94 18.49 -7.25
C GLN A 1009 18.95 19.01 -6.22
N TRP A 1010 18.58 19.96 -5.38
CA TRP A 1010 19.44 20.47 -4.31
C TRP A 1010 19.88 19.35 -3.35
N CYS A 1011 18.96 18.49 -2.91
CA CYS A 1011 19.31 17.33 -2.07
C CYS A 1011 20.27 16.37 -2.79
N HIS A 1012 20.17 16.23 -4.11
CA HIS A 1012 21.08 15.43 -4.91
C HIS A 1012 22.47 16.08 -5.01
N CYS A 1013 22.54 17.39 -5.26
CA CYS A 1013 23.80 18.14 -5.26
C CYS A 1013 24.51 18.05 -3.91
N GLN A 1014 23.78 18.22 -2.79
CA GLN A 1014 24.33 18.07 -1.45
C GLN A 1014 24.85 16.65 -1.17
N TRP A 1015 24.23 15.63 -1.77
CA TRP A 1015 24.74 14.27 -1.70
C TRP A 1015 25.98 14.09 -2.58
N GLN A 1016 26.01 14.69 -3.77
CA GLN A 1016 27.16 14.69 -4.66
C GLN A 1016 28.37 15.39 -4.03
N GLU A 1017 28.20 16.53 -3.38
CA GLU A 1017 29.27 17.24 -2.66
C GLU A 1017 29.87 16.37 -1.56
N LYS A 1018 29.03 15.72 -0.74
CA LYS A 1018 29.48 14.76 0.27
C LYS A 1018 30.22 13.57 -0.34
N TRP A 1019 29.82 13.14 -1.53
CA TRP A 1019 30.49 12.07 -2.25
C TRP A 1019 31.84 12.51 -2.82
N ASN A 1020 31.95 13.74 -3.32
CA ASN A 1020 33.22 14.31 -3.79
C ASN A 1020 34.25 14.44 -2.67
N MET A 1021 33.81 14.61 -1.41
CA MET A 1021 34.68 14.63 -0.23
C MET A 1021 35.25 13.24 0.13
N GLU A 1022 34.69 12.15 -0.40
CA GLU A 1022 35.12 10.77 -0.14
C GLU A 1022 36.31 10.37 -1.04
N THR A 1023 37.37 11.18 -1.03
CA THR A 1023 38.54 11.02 -1.92
C THR A 1023 39.28 9.69 -1.76
N ASN A 1024 39.27 9.13 -0.55
CA ASN A 1024 39.89 7.83 -0.24
C ASN A 1024 39.00 6.61 -0.55
N ASN A 1025 37.78 6.82 -1.05
CA ASN A 1025 36.84 5.75 -1.34
C ASN A 1025 37.14 5.10 -2.69
N LYS A 1026 37.44 3.80 -2.70
CA LYS A 1026 37.78 3.04 -3.92
C LYS A 1026 36.71 3.14 -5.02
N LEU A 1027 35.44 3.22 -4.64
CA LEU A 1027 34.34 3.34 -5.59
C LEU A 1027 34.27 4.74 -6.22
N HIS A 1028 34.73 5.79 -5.53
CA HIS A 1028 34.70 7.17 -6.04
C HIS A 1028 35.53 7.32 -7.31
N VAL A 1029 36.67 6.62 -7.41
CA VAL A 1029 37.51 6.60 -8.62
C VAL A 1029 36.73 6.05 -9.84
N ILE A 1030 35.90 5.03 -9.63
CA ILE A 1030 35.12 4.37 -10.71
C ILE A 1030 33.82 5.14 -10.99
N LYS A 1031 33.24 5.75 -9.94
CA LYS A 1031 31.95 6.43 -9.96
C LYS A 1031 32.04 7.80 -9.29
N PRO A 1032 32.71 8.79 -9.91
CA PRO A 1032 32.80 10.14 -9.33
C PRO A 1032 31.43 10.83 -9.34
N VAL A 1033 30.64 10.63 -10.39
CA VAL A 1033 29.28 11.20 -10.49
C VAL A 1033 28.24 10.19 -10.03
N LEU A 1034 27.41 10.59 -9.07
CA LEU A 1034 26.29 9.81 -8.58
C LEU A 1034 25.21 9.73 -9.65
N SER A 1035 25.01 8.53 -10.19
CA SER A 1035 23.94 8.25 -11.14
C SER A 1035 23.38 6.83 -10.93
N HIS A 1036 22.21 6.57 -11.49
CA HIS A 1036 21.64 5.24 -11.46
C HIS A 1036 22.30 4.35 -12.52
N TRP A 1037 23.03 3.32 -12.09
CA TRP A 1037 23.60 2.31 -13.00
C TRP A 1037 22.67 1.12 -13.11
N VAL A 1038 22.25 0.81 -14.35
CA VAL A 1038 21.38 -0.34 -14.66
C VAL A 1038 22.25 -1.50 -15.11
N THR A 1039 22.30 -2.57 -14.32
CA THR A 1039 22.98 -3.82 -14.66
C THR A 1039 21.95 -4.92 -14.91
N LYS A 1040 21.94 -5.49 -16.12
CA LYS A 1040 21.13 -6.67 -16.48
C LYS A 1040 21.97 -7.94 -16.38
N LEU A 1041 22.55 -8.18 -15.21
CA LEU A 1041 23.38 -9.36 -14.95
C LEU A 1041 22.61 -10.39 -14.12
N ASN A 1042 23.00 -11.67 -14.24
CA ASN A 1042 22.55 -12.67 -13.30
C ASN A 1042 23.06 -12.33 -11.89
N ARG A 1043 22.39 -12.86 -10.85
CA ARG A 1043 22.67 -12.49 -9.46
C ARG A 1043 24.13 -12.66 -9.06
N ARG A 1044 24.78 -13.77 -9.47
CA ARG A 1044 26.19 -14.02 -9.12
C ARG A 1044 27.12 -12.99 -9.73
N CYS A 1045 26.97 -12.70 -11.03
CA CYS A 1045 27.79 -11.70 -11.72
C CYS A 1045 27.56 -10.28 -11.17
N ASP A 1046 26.32 -9.92 -10.84
CA ASP A 1046 25.99 -8.61 -10.25
C ASP A 1046 26.64 -8.41 -8.87
N VAL A 1047 26.63 -9.45 -8.03
CA VAL A 1047 27.29 -9.43 -6.71
C VAL A 1047 28.81 -9.34 -6.85
N VAL A 1048 29.40 -10.12 -7.78
CA VAL A 1048 30.84 -10.07 -8.06
C VAL A 1048 31.23 -8.67 -8.54
N LEU A 1049 30.51 -8.10 -9.50
CA LEU A 1049 30.75 -6.76 -10.00
C LEU A 1049 30.64 -5.71 -8.89
N THR A 1050 29.60 -5.79 -8.05
CA THR A 1050 29.41 -4.87 -6.93
C THR A 1050 30.58 -4.93 -5.94
N ARG A 1051 31.07 -6.13 -5.62
CA ARG A 1051 32.22 -6.32 -4.71
C ARG A 1051 33.53 -5.79 -5.29
N LEU A 1052 33.74 -5.97 -6.60
CA LEU A 1052 34.88 -5.40 -7.32
C LEU A 1052 34.82 -3.87 -7.31
N ARG A 1053 33.66 -3.28 -7.63
CA ARG A 1053 33.42 -1.83 -7.61
C ARG A 1053 33.66 -1.19 -6.25
N ILE A 1054 33.12 -1.80 -5.19
CA ILE A 1054 33.36 -1.35 -3.80
C ILE A 1054 34.82 -1.58 -3.39
N GLY A 1055 35.51 -2.50 -4.06
CA GLY A 1055 36.87 -2.91 -3.73
C GLY A 1055 36.96 -3.82 -2.52
N HIS A 1056 35.85 -4.47 -2.10
CA HIS A 1056 35.76 -5.38 -0.96
C HIS A 1056 35.38 -6.79 -1.43
N THR A 1057 36.37 -7.67 -1.52
CA THR A 1057 36.20 -9.09 -1.92
C THR A 1057 36.61 -10.02 -0.77
N ARG A 1058 36.29 -11.34 -0.84
CA ARG A 1058 36.78 -12.28 0.19
C ARG A 1058 38.31 -12.32 0.19
N LEU A 1059 38.94 -12.38 -0.99
CA LEU A 1059 40.39 -12.40 -1.12
C LEU A 1059 41.09 -11.19 -0.49
N THR A 1060 40.50 -10.00 -0.62
CA THR A 1060 41.18 -8.75 -0.26
C THR A 1060 40.81 -8.24 1.13
N HIS A 1061 39.65 -8.62 1.70
CA HIS A 1061 39.12 -8.03 2.95
C HIS A 1061 38.70 -9.07 3.99
N LYS A 1062 38.95 -10.37 3.76
CA LYS A 1062 38.70 -11.42 4.78
C LYS A 1062 39.51 -11.15 6.05
N TYR A 1063 40.75 -10.67 5.94
CA TYR A 1063 41.60 -10.36 7.10
C TYR A 1063 40.93 -9.41 8.11
N LEU A 1064 40.16 -8.41 7.65
CA LEU A 1064 39.41 -7.49 8.53
C LEU A 1064 38.27 -8.17 9.30
N LEU A 1065 37.74 -9.28 8.79
CA LEU A 1065 36.69 -10.06 9.47
C LEU A 1065 37.28 -10.96 10.57
N PHE A 1066 38.55 -11.36 10.42
CA PHE A 1066 39.25 -12.29 11.33
C PHE A 1066 40.36 -11.60 12.14
N ALA A 1067 40.57 -10.29 11.97
CA ALA A 1067 41.66 -9.51 12.58
C ALA A 1067 43.07 -10.05 12.24
N GLU A 1068 43.28 -10.51 11.01
CA GLU A 1068 44.56 -11.02 10.49
C GLU A 1068 45.35 -9.91 9.77
N SER A 1069 46.58 -10.18 9.31
CA SER A 1069 47.37 -9.27 8.48
C SER A 1069 46.82 -9.16 7.04
N PRO A 1070 47.03 -8.03 6.33
CA PRO A 1070 46.62 -7.89 4.94
C PRO A 1070 47.23 -8.99 4.05
N PRO A 1071 46.44 -9.58 3.13
CA PRO A 1071 46.94 -10.60 2.22
C PRO A 1071 47.91 -10.00 1.22
N THR A 1072 49.02 -10.68 0.95
CA THR A 1072 50.01 -10.32 -0.07
C THR A 1072 49.89 -11.24 -1.29
N CYS A 1073 50.29 -10.74 -2.45
CA CYS A 1073 50.35 -11.49 -3.69
C CYS A 1073 51.51 -12.48 -3.62
N SER A 1074 51.24 -13.77 -3.82
CA SER A 1074 52.26 -14.83 -3.79
C SER A 1074 53.31 -14.73 -4.90
N HIS A 1075 53.08 -13.91 -5.92
CA HIS A 1075 53.97 -13.77 -7.08
C HIS A 1075 54.87 -12.53 -7.03
N CYS A 1076 54.38 -11.40 -6.50
CA CYS A 1076 55.14 -10.14 -6.49
C CYS A 1076 55.30 -9.52 -5.10
N GLY A 1077 54.73 -10.11 -4.04
CA GLY A 1077 54.86 -9.63 -2.67
C GLY A 1077 54.00 -8.42 -2.29
N ASP A 1078 53.40 -7.72 -3.28
CA ASP A 1078 52.53 -6.56 -3.03
C ASP A 1078 51.25 -6.90 -2.27
N ILE A 1079 50.65 -5.90 -1.62
CA ILE A 1079 49.35 -6.06 -0.97
C ILE A 1079 48.26 -6.39 -2.00
N LEU A 1080 47.52 -7.47 -1.75
CA LEU A 1080 46.48 -7.95 -2.64
C LEU A 1080 45.25 -7.03 -2.57
N THR A 1081 45.06 -6.22 -3.61
CA THR A 1081 43.89 -5.34 -3.78
C THR A 1081 43.16 -5.64 -5.10
N VAL A 1082 41.91 -5.15 -5.24
CA VAL A 1082 41.17 -5.29 -6.51
C VAL A 1082 41.89 -4.58 -7.65
N LYS A 1083 42.47 -3.40 -7.38
CA LYS A 1083 43.31 -2.67 -8.34
C LYS A 1083 44.49 -3.55 -8.76
N HIS A 1084 45.21 -4.09 -7.79
CA HIS A 1084 46.34 -4.98 -8.07
C HIS A 1084 45.95 -6.18 -8.95
N ILE A 1085 44.84 -6.87 -8.66
CA ILE A 1085 44.38 -8.04 -9.44
C ILE A 1085 43.99 -7.65 -10.89
N LEU A 1086 43.37 -6.49 -11.07
CA LEU A 1086 42.78 -6.09 -12.36
C LEU A 1086 43.73 -5.27 -13.26
N THR A 1087 44.66 -4.51 -12.68
CA THR A 1087 45.52 -3.58 -13.43
C THR A 1087 47.01 -3.77 -13.17
N ASP A 1088 47.45 -4.00 -11.92
CA ASP A 1088 48.87 -3.81 -11.57
C ASP A 1088 49.70 -5.12 -11.53
N CYS A 1089 49.09 -6.28 -11.27
CA CYS A 1089 49.82 -7.53 -11.02
C CYS A 1089 50.57 -8.04 -12.25
N VAL A 1090 51.89 -8.10 -12.21
CA VAL A 1090 52.74 -8.53 -13.34
C VAL A 1090 52.48 -9.99 -13.74
N ALA A 1091 52.17 -10.86 -12.77
CA ALA A 1091 52.00 -12.30 -13.01
C ALA A 1091 50.81 -12.65 -13.92
N VAL A 1092 49.79 -11.79 -14.00
CA VAL A 1092 48.57 -12.01 -14.82
C VAL A 1092 48.51 -11.13 -16.07
N ASP A 1093 49.59 -10.41 -16.38
CA ASP A 1093 49.62 -9.40 -17.45
C ASP A 1093 49.33 -9.98 -18.84
N ARG A 1094 49.97 -11.10 -19.20
CA ARG A 1094 49.70 -11.82 -20.46
C ARG A 1094 48.23 -12.22 -20.60
N ARG A 1095 47.57 -12.59 -19.50
CA ARG A 1095 46.14 -12.95 -19.50
C ARG A 1095 45.26 -11.71 -19.63
N ARG A 1096 45.63 -10.58 -19.01
CA ARG A 1096 44.93 -9.30 -19.21
C ARG A 1096 44.97 -8.85 -20.67
N LEU A 1097 46.15 -8.85 -21.29
CA LEU A 1097 46.32 -8.50 -22.70
C LEU A 1097 45.43 -9.35 -23.61
N ARG A 1098 45.32 -10.66 -23.34
CA ARG A 1098 44.46 -11.58 -24.09
C ARG A 1098 42.97 -11.22 -24.03
N TYR A 1099 42.47 -10.75 -22.90
CA TYR A 1099 41.03 -10.49 -22.71
C TYR A 1099 40.60 -9.04 -22.94
N PHE A 1100 41.50 -8.08 -22.71
CA PHE A 1100 41.19 -6.64 -22.74
C PHE A 1100 41.85 -5.90 -23.92
N CYS A 1101 42.77 -6.54 -24.65
CA CYS A 1101 43.40 -6.01 -25.87
C CYS A 1101 44.07 -4.62 -25.72
N SER A 1102 44.45 -4.23 -24.51
CA SER A 1102 45.15 -2.99 -24.20
C SER A 1102 46.14 -3.21 -23.06
N SER A 1103 47.29 -2.52 -23.11
CA SER A 1103 48.33 -2.54 -22.07
C SER A 1103 48.13 -1.49 -20.98
N SER A 1104 47.24 -0.50 -21.20
CA SER A 1104 46.96 0.58 -20.25
C SER A 1104 45.48 0.94 -20.27
N PHE A 1105 44.81 0.69 -19.16
CA PHE A 1105 43.42 1.07 -18.91
C PHE A 1105 43.20 1.25 -17.42
N ASP A 1106 42.22 2.07 -17.05
CA ASP A 1106 41.86 2.33 -15.67
C ASP A 1106 40.78 1.37 -15.15
N LEU A 1107 40.49 1.42 -13.84
CA LEU A 1107 39.41 0.62 -13.26
C LEU A 1107 38.03 1.04 -13.79
N SER A 1108 37.86 2.30 -14.21
CA SER A 1108 36.63 2.82 -14.81
C SER A 1108 36.28 2.09 -16.10
N PHE A 1109 37.28 1.82 -16.94
CA PHE A 1109 37.12 1.08 -18.18
C PHE A 1109 36.59 -0.34 -17.94
N LEU A 1110 37.10 -1.02 -16.90
CA LEU A 1110 36.69 -2.39 -16.58
C LEU A 1110 35.37 -2.47 -15.80
N LEU A 1111 35.18 -1.59 -14.82
CA LEU A 1111 34.13 -1.71 -13.80
C LEU A 1111 33.09 -0.58 -13.84
N GLY A 1112 33.20 0.37 -14.77
CA GLY A 1112 32.33 1.54 -14.89
C GLY A 1112 30.88 1.20 -15.19
N GLN A 1113 30.09 2.20 -15.61
CA GLN A 1113 28.64 2.04 -15.84
C GLN A 1113 28.31 0.83 -16.73
N ILE A 1114 29.10 0.63 -17.79
CA ILE A 1114 29.07 -0.55 -18.65
C ILE A 1114 30.38 -1.31 -18.39
N PRO A 1115 30.37 -2.43 -17.65
CA PRO A 1115 31.58 -3.20 -17.39
C PRO A 1115 32.07 -3.91 -18.67
N HIS A 1116 33.37 -4.16 -18.76
CA HIS A 1116 33.97 -4.83 -19.93
C HIS A 1116 33.37 -6.23 -20.14
N PHE A 1117 33.03 -6.56 -21.39
CA PHE A 1117 32.32 -7.80 -21.73
C PHE A 1117 33.08 -9.08 -21.32
N ASN A 1118 34.41 -9.06 -21.42
CA ASN A 1118 35.28 -10.19 -21.03
C ASN A 1118 35.63 -10.26 -19.53
N LEU A 1119 35.20 -9.30 -18.70
CA LEU A 1119 35.61 -9.22 -17.29
C LEU A 1119 35.37 -10.54 -16.54
N PHE A 1120 34.18 -11.12 -16.67
CA PHE A 1120 33.82 -12.35 -15.95
C PHE A 1120 34.54 -13.59 -16.49
N MET A 1121 34.91 -13.61 -17.78
CA MET A 1121 35.70 -14.71 -18.35
C MET A 1121 37.13 -14.65 -17.85
N TYR A 1122 37.74 -13.46 -17.84
CA TYR A 1122 39.06 -13.23 -17.26
C TYR A 1122 39.11 -13.69 -15.80
N LEU A 1123 38.17 -13.26 -14.95
CA LEU A 1123 38.14 -13.64 -13.53
C LEU A 1123 38.01 -15.15 -13.29
N LYS A 1124 37.39 -15.89 -14.22
CA LYS A 1124 37.32 -17.35 -14.15
C LYS A 1124 38.63 -18.00 -14.57
N ASP A 1125 39.28 -17.48 -15.62
CA ASP A 1125 40.57 -17.97 -16.11
C ASP A 1125 41.70 -17.82 -15.08
N ILE A 1126 41.70 -16.71 -14.33
CA ILE A 1126 42.63 -16.50 -13.20
C ILE A 1126 42.16 -17.10 -11.87
N GLY A 1127 41.07 -17.90 -11.86
CA GLY A 1127 40.63 -18.68 -10.69
C GLY A 1127 39.96 -17.91 -9.55
N VAL A 1128 39.86 -16.58 -9.60
CA VAL A 1128 39.37 -15.75 -8.48
C VAL A 1128 37.87 -15.48 -8.49
N PHE A 1129 37.14 -15.80 -9.56
CA PHE A 1129 35.70 -15.52 -9.68
C PHE A 1129 34.86 -16.10 -8.52
N HIS A 1130 35.24 -17.26 -7.97
CA HIS A 1130 34.53 -17.90 -6.86
C HIS A 1130 34.91 -17.32 -5.49
N ASP A 1131 36.08 -16.70 -5.39
CA ASP A 1131 36.58 -16.05 -4.18
C ASP A 1131 36.24 -14.56 -4.09
N ILE A 1132 35.56 -14.02 -5.10
CA ILE A 1132 34.91 -12.71 -5.05
C ILE A 1132 33.48 -12.85 -4.51
#